data_AF-A0A327W348-F1
#
_entry.id   AF-A0A327W348-F1
#
_cell.length_a   1.000
_cell.length_b   1.000
_cell.length_c   1.000
_cell.angle_alpha   90.00
_cell.angle_beta   90.00
_cell.angle_gamma   90.00
#
_symmetry.space_group_name_H-M   'P 1'
#
loop_
_entity.id
_entity.type
_entity.pdbx_description
1 polymer ?
#
loop_
_entity_poly.entity_id
_entity_poly.type
_entity_poly.pdbx_seq_one_letter_code
_entity_poly.pdbx_strand_id
1 'polypeptide(L)'
;MTTFYPPNPTIPGNTRTTNPALRKAFRKSVISILLSLLLPFLLILIAIAWYCHIISDVALPKSSGQGILLTLLLGLAALAGLMLYFLIAKICRRTPPTGMIITEDEHPQLYAFIRQLAADAGVPAPAKIFLNPEMNAAVRYSGGYLSPLFRNAKDLHIGLGLVNSLNLGEFKAVIAHEMGHFTQRSMRIGGYVGILNKVLYVMLYEYRLKMPVKTSTHSNIDAFFQLLREKGWRLMEMLLIPVYRIINKRYSRLSLEMEYQADLVSLSLAGSRNLIHALRRLTFASMVTPTLTKQIEKLHQQGRQLQNMFVIQTLLAESEAQQLGLSLEAGLPVIADAGAVLEKRLQLQDVWATHPTMEERVSRAAAADNFGVEDKRSPWILFEAPVMLQEKMTRCFYREKYPCRPEEPLIATEAISQQLLLERAPEELPVVFKRYYNVRMFNKASARIPMDTEYDSLEKIYSEENILRVNNRVLLGEEIHSLRAIRDGALESAGFKYNGKLYQPKDAEQLCDTLMEEFAKEMKWQLELDQKALSFHLHQAAAGGPARIGRLAIIHSRAHEAELFLLQNRKAPDTFIAYFLVLQSGDGIHSSRLPSLVKEFCKLQTDMLSSVHAFIAAQQDVLTSSHEFVMVVRKWEEQKYTFMDGGGYNLKELIPVYENAVRYLECMREMKELRRQHYLQEITALQQ
;
A
#
# COMPACT_ATOMS: atom_id res chain seq x y z
N MET A 1 24.06 29.51 23.63
CA MET A 1 23.77 28.11 23.27
C MET A 1 22.37 28.07 22.70
N THR A 2 22.22 27.95 21.38
CA THR A 2 20.91 27.76 20.76
C THR A 2 20.42 26.35 21.11
N THR A 3 19.40 26.24 21.95
CA THR A 3 18.81 24.94 22.28
C THR A 3 18.02 24.44 21.08
N PHE A 4 18.56 23.42 20.39
CA PHE A 4 17.90 22.69 19.29
C PHE A 4 16.80 21.74 19.79
N TYR A 5 16.54 21.72 21.10
CA TYR A 5 15.54 20.89 21.74
C TYR A 5 14.34 21.76 22.16
N PRO A 6 13.17 21.61 21.53
CA PRO A 6 11.95 22.29 21.96
C PRO A 6 11.62 21.89 23.41
N PRO A 7 11.18 22.81 24.27
CA PRO A 7 10.86 22.50 25.66
C PRO A 7 9.69 21.50 25.78
N ASN A 8 9.67 20.73 26.86
CA ASN A 8 8.56 19.80 27.13
C ASN A 8 7.30 20.59 27.56
N PRO A 9 6.10 20.09 27.25
CA PRO A 9 4.87 20.65 27.78
C PRO A 9 4.81 20.57 29.31
N THR A 10 4.18 21.56 29.95
CA THR A 10 3.80 21.50 31.36
C THR A 10 2.54 20.65 31.52
N ILE A 11 2.68 19.45 32.10
CA ILE A 11 1.57 18.50 32.24
C ILE A 11 1.05 18.49 33.68
N PRO A 12 -0.27 18.58 33.90
CA PRO A 12 -0.85 18.29 35.20
C PRO A 12 -0.83 16.76 35.46
N GLY A 13 0.09 16.31 36.32
CA GLY A 13 0.07 14.97 36.91
C GLY A 13 0.55 13.80 36.02
N ASN A 14 0.86 12.68 36.68
CA ASN A 14 1.49 11.47 36.13
C ASN A 14 0.71 10.82 34.96
N THR A 15 0.86 11.32 33.74
CA THR A 15 0.43 10.64 32.50
C THR A 15 1.35 9.46 32.10
N ARG A 16 2.37 9.17 32.90
CA ARG A 16 3.43 8.17 32.61
C ARG A 16 3.10 6.73 33.00
N THR A 17 1.90 6.42 33.50
CA THR A 17 1.63 5.09 34.06
C THR A 17 0.94 4.15 33.08
N THR A 18 1.67 3.10 32.66
CA THR A 18 1.11 1.92 32.00
C THR A 18 -0.02 1.32 32.87
N ASN A 19 -1.23 1.21 32.32
CA ASN A 19 -2.39 0.70 33.04
C ASN A 19 -2.17 -0.76 33.53
N PRO A 20 -2.35 -1.07 34.83
CA PRO A 20 -2.14 -2.41 35.38
C PRO A 20 -3.10 -3.48 34.83
N ALA A 21 -4.30 -3.10 34.38
CA ALA A 21 -5.25 -4.03 33.76
C ALA A 21 -4.69 -4.65 32.47
N LEU A 22 -3.86 -3.91 31.76
CA LEU A 22 -3.21 -4.35 30.53
C LEU A 22 -2.11 -5.38 30.76
N ARG A 23 -1.39 -5.33 31.89
CA ARG A 23 -0.43 -6.38 32.25
C ARG A 23 -1.11 -7.74 32.45
N LYS A 24 -2.35 -7.76 32.93
CA LYS A 24 -3.15 -8.99 33.12
C LYS A 24 -3.68 -9.53 31.78
N ALA A 25 -4.17 -8.66 30.91
CA ALA A 25 -4.58 -9.01 29.53
C ALA A 25 -3.40 -9.54 28.71
N PHE A 26 -2.23 -8.93 28.90
CA PHE A 26 -0.96 -9.34 28.32
C PHE A 26 -0.57 -10.75 28.77
N ARG A 27 -0.49 -11.02 30.09
CA ARG A 27 -0.15 -12.37 30.60
C ARG A 27 -1.11 -13.46 30.09
N LYS A 28 -2.41 -13.18 30.04
CA LYS A 28 -3.42 -14.11 29.49
C LYS A 28 -3.24 -14.38 28.00
N SER A 29 -2.85 -13.36 27.22
CA SER A 29 -2.58 -13.51 25.80
C SER A 29 -1.34 -14.38 25.58
N VAL A 30 -0.27 -14.14 26.33
CA VAL A 30 0.98 -14.91 26.27
C VAL A 30 0.78 -16.39 26.60
N ILE A 31 0.08 -16.70 27.70
CA ILE A 31 -0.23 -18.09 28.08
C ILE A 31 -1.07 -18.77 27.00
N SER A 32 -2.06 -18.08 26.46
CA SER A 32 -2.89 -18.61 25.37
C SER A 32 -2.10 -18.88 24.11
N ILE A 33 -1.08 -18.08 23.82
CA ILE A 33 -0.24 -18.20 22.63
C ILE A 33 0.72 -19.38 22.76
N LEU A 34 1.37 -19.52 23.92
CA LEU A 34 2.21 -20.69 24.23
C LEU A 34 1.39 -22.00 24.22
N LEU A 35 0.19 -21.98 24.79
CA LEU A 35 -0.71 -23.14 24.77
C LEU A 35 -1.14 -23.49 23.34
N SER A 36 -1.43 -22.48 22.52
CA SER A 36 -1.83 -22.68 21.12
C SER A 36 -0.69 -23.13 20.20
N LEU A 37 0.57 -22.95 20.60
CA LEU A 37 1.74 -23.53 19.93
C LEU A 37 1.97 -24.99 20.29
N LEU A 38 1.83 -25.32 21.58
CA LEU A 38 2.05 -26.67 22.10
C LEU A 38 0.93 -27.63 21.70
N LEU A 39 -0.30 -27.13 21.58
CA LEU A 39 -1.48 -27.97 21.32
C LEU A 39 -1.46 -28.64 19.94
N PRO A 40 -1.19 -27.97 18.80
CA PRO A 40 -1.07 -28.63 17.50
C PRO A 40 0.06 -29.65 17.46
N PHE A 41 1.20 -29.34 18.08
CA PHE A 41 2.33 -30.27 18.17
C PHE A 41 1.95 -31.52 18.96
N LEU A 42 1.28 -31.35 20.10
CA LEU A 42 0.75 -32.44 20.91
C LEU A 42 -0.31 -33.26 20.15
N LEU A 43 -1.24 -32.61 19.44
CA LEU A 43 -2.28 -33.27 18.66
C LEU A 43 -1.70 -34.06 17.49
N ILE A 44 -0.64 -33.56 16.85
CA ILE A 44 0.11 -34.31 15.83
C ILE A 44 0.76 -35.53 16.49
N LEU A 45 1.47 -35.39 17.61
CA LEU A 45 2.05 -36.53 18.32
C LEU A 45 1.00 -37.58 18.75
N ILE A 46 -0.18 -37.15 19.20
CA ILE A 46 -1.29 -38.04 19.57
C ILE A 46 -1.86 -38.73 18.34
N ALA A 47 -2.09 -38.01 17.24
CA ALA A 47 -2.57 -38.59 15.99
C ALA A 47 -1.59 -39.62 15.43
N ILE A 48 -0.29 -39.38 15.61
CA ILE A 48 0.79 -40.31 15.25
C ILE A 48 0.72 -41.56 16.12
N ALA A 49 0.69 -41.40 17.44
CA ALA A 49 0.61 -42.53 18.36
C ALA A 49 -0.65 -43.39 18.12
N TRP A 50 -1.78 -42.75 17.83
CA TRP A 50 -3.05 -43.41 17.54
C TRP A 50 -3.05 -44.13 16.19
N TYR A 51 -2.50 -43.51 15.15
CA TYR A 51 -2.34 -44.13 13.83
C TYR A 51 -1.38 -45.34 13.89
N CYS A 52 -0.29 -45.22 14.66
CA CYS A 52 0.62 -46.34 14.93
C CYS A 52 -0.07 -47.51 15.64
N HIS A 53 -0.95 -47.22 16.60
CA HIS A 53 -1.74 -48.24 17.32
C HIS A 53 -2.72 -48.98 16.38
N ILE A 54 -3.44 -48.24 15.53
CA ILE A 54 -4.38 -48.84 14.57
C ILE A 54 -3.65 -49.74 13.56
N ILE A 55 -2.49 -49.31 13.06
CA ILE A 55 -1.70 -50.12 12.14
C ILE A 55 -1.10 -51.34 12.83
N SER A 56 -0.65 -51.23 14.09
CA SER A 56 -0.16 -52.40 14.84
C SER A 56 -1.24 -53.44 15.08
N ASP A 57 -2.50 -53.03 15.23
CA ASP A 57 -3.64 -53.92 15.46
C ASP A 57 -4.15 -54.58 14.16
N VAL A 58 -4.03 -53.90 13.02
CA VAL A 58 -4.63 -54.35 11.74
C VAL A 58 -3.63 -55.05 10.81
N ALA A 59 -2.36 -54.66 10.80
CA ALA A 59 -1.46 -54.99 9.67
C ALA A 59 -0.41 -56.08 9.96
N LEU A 60 -0.28 -56.60 11.19
CA LEU A 60 0.90 -57.38 11.56
C LEU A 60 0.57 -58.70 12.30
N PRO A 61 0.92 -59.88 11.78
CA PRO A 61 1.19 -61.03 12.63
C PRO A 61 2.38 -60.70 13.55
N LYS A 62 2.35 -61.21 14.79
CA LYS A 62 3.20 -60.83 15.95
C LYS A 62 4.74 -60.80 15.74
N SER A 63 5.30 -61.09 14.57
CA SER A 63 6.74 -61.35 14.40
C SER A 63 7.52 -60.49 13.38
N SER A 64 6.95 -59.48 12.69
CA SER A 64 7.76 -58.60 11.81
C SER A 64 7.43 -57.10 11.84
N GLY A 65 6.53 -56.68 12.74
CA GLY A 65 5.99 -55.32 12.79
C GLY A 65 6.93 -54.20 13.21
N GLN A 66 8.04 -54.54 13.85
CA GLN A 66 8.95 -53.55 14.42
C GLN A 66 9.70 -52.73 13.35
N GLY A 67 10.00 -53.31 12.19
CA GLY A 67 10.77 -52.65 11.13
C GLY A 67 10.00 -51.56 10.36
N ILE A 68 8.73 -51.80 10.07
CA ILE A 68 7.85 -50.86 9.34
C ILE A 68 7.40 -49.71 10.27
N LEU A 69 7.10 -50.02 11.54
CA LEU A 69 6.79 -49.02 12.55
C LEU A 69 7.98 -48.09 12.81
N LEU A 70 9.20 -48.65 12.90
CA LEU A 70 10.43 -47.88 13.10
C LEU A 70 10.72 -46.96 11.91
N THR A 71 10.55 -47.44 10.68
CA THR A 71 10.78 -46.62 9.47
C THR A 71 9.75 -45.51 9.31
N LEU A 72 8.48 -45.73 9.69
CA LEU A 72 7.45 -44.68 9.72
C LEU A 72 7.70 -43.65 10.83
N LEU A 73 8.07 -44.11 12.03
CA LEU A 73 8.45 -43.21 13.15
C LEU A 73 9.68 -42.37 12.80
N LEU A 74 10.68 -42.96 12.16
CA LEU A 74 11.87 -42.26 11.68
C LEU A 74 11.55 -41.28 10.55
N GLY A 75 10.70 -41.67 9.58
CA GLY A 75 10.27 -40.78 8.50
C GLY A 75 9.49 -39.57 9.01
N LEU A 76 8.72 -39.75 10.09
CA LEU A 76 7.91 -38.70 10.67
C LEU A 76 8.68 -37.82 11.68
N ALA A 77 9.61 -38.42 12.43
CA ALA A 77 10.60 -37.67 13.21
C ALA A 77 11.52 -36.84 12.30
N ALA A 78 11.88 -37.37 11.12
CA ALA A 78 12.61 -36.63 10.10
C ALA A 78 11.77 -35.48 9.52
N LEU A 79 10.47 -35.68 9.29
CA LEU A 79 9.58 -34.60 8.86
C LEU A 79 9.44 -33.50 9.93
N ALA A 80 9.23 -33.88 11.19
CA ALA A 80 9.18 -32.94 12.32
C ALA A 80 10.52 -32.21 12.52
N GLY A 81 11.65 -32.92 12.37
CA GLY A 81 13.00 -32.36 12.42
C GLY A 81 13.26 -31.40 11.26
N LEU A 82 12.79 -31.71 10.05
CA LEU A 82 12.89 -30.84 8.88
C LEU A 82 12.04 -29.57 9.05
N MET A 83 10.83 -29.68 9.61
CA MET A 83 9.99 -28.53 9.97
C MET A 83 10.67 -27.65 11.02
N LEU A 84 11.24 -28.26 12.06
CA LEU A 84 12.00 -27.54 13.10
C LEU A 84 13.24 -26.87 12.51
N TYR A 85 13.92 -27.54 11.58
CA TYR A 85 15.05 -26.97 10.84
C TYR A 85 14.63 -25.75 10.02
N PHE A 86 13.54 -25.81 9.24
CA PHE A 86 13.06 -24.64 8.47
C PHE A 86 12.60 -23.49 9.37
N LEU A 87 11.96 -23.80 10.51
CA LEU A 87 11.58 -22.83 11.53
C LEU A 87 12.81 -22.13 12.11
N ILE A 88 13.79 -22.90 12.58
CA ILE A 88 15.03 -22.38 13.17
C ILE A 88 15.85 -21.64 12.10
N ALA A 89 16.02 -22.20 10.90
CA ALA A 89 16.79 -21.57 9.82
C ALA A 89 16.22 -20.21 9.41
N LYS A 90 14.89 -20.03 9.39
CA LYS A 90 14.26 -18.74 9.05
C LYS A 90 14.26 -17.75 10.21
N ILE A 91 14.12 -18.21 11.46
CA ILE A 91 14.32 -17.37 12.66
C ILE A 91 15.79 -16.94 12.80
N CYS A 92 16.74 -17.82 12.48
CA CYS A 92 18.17 -17.54 12.54
C CYS A 92 18.68 -16.74 11.34
N ARG A 93 17.91 -16.61 10.26
CA ARG A 93 18.23 -15.74 9.13
C ARG A 93 18.23 -14.28 9.57
N ARG A 94 19.41 -13.68 9.63
CA ARG A 94 19.58 -12.25 9.84
C ARG A 94 19.20 -11.54 8.55
N THR A 95 18.12 -10.76 8.57
CA THR A 95 17.96 -9.69 7.59
C THR A 95 18.99 -8.61 7.93
N PRO A 96 19.92 -8.26 7.03
CA PRO A 96 20.81 -7.14 7.29
C PRO A 96 19.96 -5.89 7.57
N PRO A 97 20.35 -5.05 8.54
CA PRO A 97 19.65 -3.79 8.75
C PRO A 97 19.77 -2.96 7.46
N THR A 98 18.63 -2.56 6.92
CA THR A 98 18.56 -1.63 5.80
C THR A 98 18.76 -0.21 6.33
N GLY A 99 19.63 0.56 5.69
CA GLY A 99 19.94 1.95 6.05
C GLY A 99 21.41 2.20 6.40
N MET A 100 21.78 3.48 6.36
CA MET A 100 23.12 3.98 6.67
C MET A 100 23.25 4.21 8.17
N ILE A 101 24.25 3.58 8.81
CA ILE A 101 24.59 3.87 10.21
C ILE A 101 25.30 5.21 10.25
N ILE A 102 24.90 6.06 11.19
CA ILE A 102 25.60 7.29 11.52
C ILE A 102 26.24 7.22 12.90
N THR A 103 27.18 8.11 13.17
CA THR A 103 27.89 8.24 14.43
C THR A 103 27.68 9.61 15.08
N GLU A 104 27.98 9.69 16.38
CA GLU A 104 27.86 10.94 17.15
C GLU A 104 28.83 12.03 16.67
N ASP A 105 30.02 11.63 16.23
CA ASP A 105 31.02 12.55 15.68
C ASP A 105 30.55 13.16 14.35
N GLU A 106 29.78 12.40 13.56
CA GLU A 106 29.21 12.88 12.29
C GLU A 106 27.99 13.79 12.50
N HIS A 107 27.14 13.51 13.49
CA HIS A 107 25.89 14.27 13.72
C HIS A 107 25.66 14.56 15.23
N PRO A 108 26.49 15.41 15.87
CA PRO A 108 26.47 15.60 17.31
C PRO A 108 25.15 16.21 17.83
N GLN A 109 24.55 17.11 17.06
CA GLN A 109 23.30 17.78 17.44
C GLN A 109 22.11 16.81 17.48
N LEU A 110 22.01 15.92 16.48
CA LEU A 110 21.00 14.85 16.45
C LEU A 110 21.16 13.88 17.63
N TYR A 111 22.39 13.47 17.93
CA TYR A 111 22.67 12.58 19.06
C TYR A 111 22.32 13.24 20.40
N ALA A 112 22.68 14.52 20.59
CA ALA A 112 22.30 15.28 21.78
C ALA A 112 20.78 15.38 21.92
N PHE A 113 20.07 15.68 20.83
CA PHE A 113 18.61 15.74 20.79
C PHE A 113 17.96 14.41 21.20
N ILE A 114 18.40 13.30 20.62
CA ILE A 114 17.85 11.97 20.90
C ILE A 114 18.18 11.52 22.33
N ARG A 115 19.39 11.81 22.84
CA ARG A 115 19.77 11.51 24.23
C ARG A 115 18.93 12.29 25.22
N GLN A 116 18.68 13.57 24.97
CA GLN A 116 17.79 14.38 25.81
C GLN A 116 16.38 13.81 25.81
N LEU A 117 15.86 13.44 24.63
CA LEU A 117 14.52 12.87 24.52
C LEU A 117 14.40 11.52 25.23
N ALA A 118 15.43 10.67 25.13
CA ALA A 118 15.50 9.39 25.83
C ALA A 118 15.55 9.59 27.37
N ALA A 119 16.32 10.58 27.83
CA ALA A 119 16.37 10.95 29.24
C ALA A 119 15.00 11.44 29.75
N ASP A 120 14.34 12.31 28.99
CA ASP A 120 13.02 12.85 29.34
C ASP A 120 11.93 11.76 29.34
N ALA A 121 12.02 10.79 28.42
CA ALA A 121 11.16 9.60 28.35
C ALA A 121 11.48 8.55 29.44
N GLY A 122 12.64 8.65 30.12
CA GLY A 122 13.08 7.68 31.12
C GLY A 122 13.50 6.33 30.53
N VAL A 123 14.07 6.32 29.32
CA VAL A 123 14.50 5.12 28.58
C VAL A 123 16.00 5.16 28.26
N PRO A 124 16.65 4.00 28.08
CA PRO A 124 18.03 3.99 27.57
C PRO A 124 18.07 4.57 26.16
N ALA A 125 19.15 5.30 25.85
CA ALA A 125 19.40 5.80 24.50
C ALA A 125 19.52 4.64 23.48
N PRO A 126 19.15 4.85 22.21
CA PRO A 126 19.35 3.87 21.16
C PRO A 126 20.83 3.47 21.02
N ALA A 127 21.11 2.20 20.72
CA ALA A 127 22.49 1.76 20.50
C ALA A 127 23.09 2.25 19.19
N LYS A 128 22.29 2.23 18.13
CA LYS A 128 22.66 2.73 16.80
C LYS A 128 21.51 3.54 16.22
N ILE A 129 21.87 4.53 15.41
CA ILE A 129 20.92 5.30 14.60
C ILE A 129 21.17 4.97 13.14
N PHE A 130 20.13 4.53 12.45
CA PHE A 130 20.13 4.22 11.03
C PHE A 130 19.31 5.26 10.28
N LEU A 131 19.83 5.72 9.15
CA LEU A 131 19.10 6.59 8.23
C LEU A 131 18.65 5.80 7.01
N ASN A 132 17.43 6.02 6.55
CA ASN A 132 16.91 5.41 5.33
C ASN A 132 16.10 6.45 4.50
N PRO A 133 15.75 6.16 3.22
CA PRO A 133 15.04 7.13 2.38
C PRO A 133 13.53 7.15 2.65
N GLU A 134 13.03 6.35 3.58
CA GLU A 134 11.61 6.13 3.81
C GLU A 134 10.91 7.34 4.48
N MET A 135 9.58 7.32 4.43
CA MET A 135 8.68 8.25 5.12
C MET A 135 8.32 7.79 6.54
N ASN A 136 9.24 7.12 7.24
CA ASN A 136 8.93 6.44 8.50
C ASN A 136 10.04 6.58 9.54
N ALA A 137 9.69 6.44 10.81
CA ALA A 137 10.65 6.20 11.90
C ALA A 137 10.29 4.87 12.58
N ALA A 138 11.28 4.12 13.03
CA ALA A 138 11.00 2.83 13.66
C ALA A 138 12.08 2.42 14.64
N VAL A 139 11.66 1.77 15.73
CA VAL A 139 12.58 1.14 16.68
C VAL A 139 12.68 -0.36 16.44
N ARG A 140 13.91 -0.86 16.28
CA ARG A 140 14.18 -2.30 16.03
C ARG A 140 15.12 -2.86 17.09
N TYR A 141 15.07 -4.16 17.36
CA TYR A 141 16.02 -4.80 18.26
C TYR A 141 17.36 -5.04 17.53
N SER A 142 18.49 -4.74 18.18
CA SER A 142 19.83 -4.91 17.59
C SER A 142 20.15 -6.41 17.49
N GLY A 143 20.29 -6.95 16.27
CA GLY A 143 20.47 -8.38 16.01
C GLY A 143 19.17 -9.05 15.54
N GLY A 144 19.27 -10.11 14.72
CA GLY A 144 18.13 -10.73 14.01
C GLY A 144 16.96 -11.24 14.88
N TYR A 145 16.06 -12.07 14.34
CA TYR A 145 14.78 -12.39 14.99
C TYR A 145 14.86 -13.00 16.42
N LEU A 146 16.01 -13.52 16.86
CA LEU A 146 16.23 -13.99 18.25
C LEU A 146 16.64 -12.88 19.23
N SER A 147 16.95 -11.67 18.76
CA SER A 147 17.39 -10.55 19.58
C SER A 147 16.45 -10.14 20.73
N PRO A 148 15.12 -10.24 20.58
CA PRO A 148 14.21 -10.05 21.72
C PRO A 148 14.46 -11.01 22.89
N LEU A 149 15.08 -12.20 22.66
CA LEU A 149 15.44 -13.18 23.70
C LEU A 149 16.59 -12.74 24.61
N PHE A 150 17.52 -11.92 24.12
CA PHE A 150 18.82 -11.73 24.77
C PHE A 150 19.05 -10.35 25.41
N ARG A 151 17.98 -9.59 25.70
CA ARG A 151 18.06 -8.24 26.32
C ARG A 151 18.97 -7.29 25.52
N ASN A 152 18.98 -7.45 24.20
CA ASN A 152 19.79 -6.65 23.31
C ASN A 152 19.33 -5.19 23.30
N ALA A 153 20.24 -4.30 22.96
CA ALA A 153 19.93 -2.90 22.73
C ALA A 153 18.92 -2.75 21.57
N LYS A 154 18.35 -1.55 21.45
CA LYS A 154 17.43 -1.20 20.37
C LYS A 154 18.08 -0.15 19.50
N ASP A 155 17.92 -0.29 18.19
CA ASP A 155 18.37 0.64 17.18
C ASP A 155 17.19 1.53 16.75
N LEU A 156 17.48 2.79 16.47
CA LEU A 156 16.51 3.77 15.96
C LEU A 156 16.73 3.95 14.47
N HIS A 157 15.70 3.75 13.67
CA HIS A 157 15.69 4.05 12.24
C HIS A 157 14.93 5.36 12.00
N ILE A 158 15.55 6.28 11.27
CA ILE A 158 14.98 7.58 10.93
C ILE A 158 14.96 7.71 9.41
N GLY A 159 13.76 7.84 8.86
CA GLY A 159 13.54 8.12 7.45
C GLY A 159 13.78 9.58 7.12
N LEU A 160 14.68 9.83 6.16
CA LEU A 160 14.98 11.19 5.70
C LEU A 160 13.80 11.81 4.93
N GLY A 161 12.90 11.01 4.37
CA GLY A 161 11.67 11.52 3.79
C GLY A 161 10.77 12.15 4.86
N LEU A 162 10.72 11.52 6.04
CA LEU A 162 9.99 12.03 7.20
C LEU A 162 10.61 13.33 7.74
N VAL A 163 11.94 13.37 7.86
CA VAL A 163 12.69 14.58 8.26
C VAL A 163 12.36 15.75 7.33
N ASN A 164 12.20 15.47 6.04
CA ASN A 164 11.89 16.46 5.02
C ASN A 164 10.43 16.97 5.04
N SER A 165 9.52 16.28 5.73
CA SER A 165 8.07 16.54 5.68
C SER A 165 7.49 17.08 6.99
N LEU A 166 8.33 17.29 8.00
CA LEU A 166 7.92 17.70 9.35
C LEU A 166 8.69 18.96 9.79
N ASN A 167 8.14 19.69 10.76
CA ASN A 167 8.91 20.65 11.54
C ASN A 167 9.57 19.98 12.77
N LEU A 168 10.40 20.72 13.50
CA LEU A 168 11.16 20.22 14.62
C LEU A 168 10.29 19.76 15.81
N GLY A 169 9.16 20.45 16.07
CA GLY A 169 8.20 20.05 17.09
C GLY A 169 7.50 18.72 16.75
N GLU A 170 7.10 18.56 15.50
CA GLU A 170 6.49 17.34 14.97
C GLU A 170 7.49 16.18 14.91
N PHE A 171 8.74 16.45 14.50
CA PHE A 171 9.82 15.47 14.54
C PHE A 171 10.07 14.99 15.97
N LYS A 172 10.09 15.90 16.95
CA LYS A 172 10.15 15.54 18.38
C LYS A 172 8.99 14.61 18.75
N ALA A 173 7.77 14.91 18.30
CA ALA A 173 6.59 14.09 18.60
C ALA A 173 6.71 12.67 18.04
N VAL A 174 7.19 12.52 16.80
CA VAL A 174 7.40 11.20 16.18
C VAL A 174 8.49 10.42 16.92
N ILE A 175 9.67 11.03 17.16
CA ILE A 175 10.73 10.31 17.86
C ILE A 175 10.31 10.01 19.31
N ALA A 176 9.52 10.86 19.96
CA ALA A 176 8.97 10.60 21.29
C ALA A 176 7.99 9.41 21.31
N HIS A 177 7.17 9.27 20.26
CA HIS A 177 6.33 8.08 20.05
C HIS A 177 7.21 6.83 19.94
N GLU A 178 8.26 6.87 19.12
CA GLU A 178 9.24 5.80 19.02
C GLU A 178 9.92 5.49 20.37
N MET A 179 10.27 6.51 21.17
CA MET A 179 10.77 6.33 22.54
C MET A 179 9.73 5.65 23.45
N GLY A 180 8.44 5.85 23.20
CA GLY A 180 7.35 5.12 23.85
C GLY A 180 7.48 3.60 23.70
N HIS A 181 7.90 3.11 22.53
CA HIS A 181 8.24 1.71 22.34
C HIS A 181 9.46 1.26 23.19
N PHE A 182 10.37 2.13 23.57
CA PHE A 182 11.45 1.76 24.53
C PHE A 182 10.91 1.53 25.95
N THR A 183 9.93 2.33 26.42
CA THR A 183 9.37 2.26 27.78
C THR A 183 8.61 0.95 28.07
N GLN A 184 8.08 0.33 27.02
CA GLN A 184 7.20 -0.83 27.12
C GLN A 184 7.99 -2.10 27.44
N ARG A 185 8.13 -2.46 28.73
CA ARG A 185 8.63 -3.79 29.14
C ARG A 185 7.82 -4.94 28.50
N SER A 186 6.56 -4.68 28.14
CA SER A 186 5.66 -5.54 27.36
C SER A 186 6.13 -5.81 25.93
N MET A 187 7.00 -4.99 25.33
CA MET A 187 7.52 -5.26 23.98
C MET A 187 8.39 -6.51 23.87
N ARG A 188 8.94 -7.04 24.98
CA ARG A 188 9.67 -8.32 24.91
C ARG A 188 8.73 -9.42 24.47
N ILE A 189 7.58 -9.52 25.12
CA ILE A 189 6.63 -10.59 24.81
C ILE A 189 5.75 -10.23 23.60
N GLY A 190 5.43 -8.95 23.39
CA GLY A 190 4.85 -8.48 22.13
C GLY A 190 5.73 -8.86 20.91
N GLY A 191 7.05 -8.64 21.00
CA GLY A 191 8.00 -9.05 19.97
C GLY A 191 8.02 -10.56 19.71
N TYR A 192 8.01 -11.41 20.76
CA TYR A 192 7.91 -12.87 20.58
C TYR A 192 6.62 -13.29 19.87
N VAL A 193 5.50 -12.70 20.29
CA VAL A 193 4.20 -13.00 19.68
C VAL A 193 4.17 -12.51 18.24
N GLY A 194 4.72 -11.34 17.92
CA GLY A 194 4.80 -10.82 16.56
C GLY A 194 5.66 -11.68 15.64
N ILE A 195 6.84 -12.12 16.11
CA ILE A 195 7.70 -13.06 15.38
C ILE A 195 6.96 -14.37 15.13
N LEU A 196 6.34 -14.93 16.17
CA LEU A 196 5.58 -16.16 16.05
C LEU A 196 4.41 -16.02 15.07
N ASN A 197 3.66 -14.93 15.17
CA ASN A 197 2.55 -14.63 14.29
C ASN A 197 3.02 -14.53 12.83
N LYS A 198 4.16 -13.88 12.59
CA LYS A 198 4.81 -13.80 11.27
C LYS A 198 5.29 -15.15 10.77
N VAL A 199 5.89 -15.98 11.63
CA VAL A 199 6.32 -17.35 11.29
C VAL A 199 5.12 -18.21 10.91
N LEU A 200 4.04 -18.19 11.69
CA LEU A 200 2.82 -18.93 11.40
C LEU A 200 2.19 -18.47 10.08
N TYR A 201 2.13 -17.16 9.86
CA TYR A 201 1.66 -16.60 8.59
C TYR A 201 2.50 -17.09 7.40
N VAL A 202 3.82 -17.00 7.50
CA VAL A 202 4.75 -17.48 6.48
C VAL A 202 4.58 -18.98 6.23
N MET A 203 4.41 -19.80 7.28
CA MET A 203 4.19 -21.24 7.16
C MET A 203 2.89 -21.58 6.47
N LEU A 204 1.79 -20.92 6.86
CA LEU A 204 0.46 -21.18 6.31
C LEU A 204 0.32 -20.67 4.88
N TYR A 205 0.83 -19.47 4.59
CA TYR A 205 0.52 -18.75 3.35
C TYR A 205 1.71 -18.69 2.37
N GLU A 206 2.94 -18.35 2.81
CA GLU A 206 4.08 -18.24 1.88
C GLU A 206 4.67 -19.59 1.45
N TYR A 207 4.75 -20.58 2.34
CA TYR A 207 5.34 -21.87 2.00
C TYR A 207 4.46 -22.72 1.10
N ARG A 208 3.13 -22.58 1.21
CA ARG A 208 2.17 -23.23 0.31
C ARG A 208 2.44 -22.89 -1.16
N LEU A 209 2.84 -21.64 -1.41
CA LEU A 209 3.11 -21.11 -2.75
C LEU A 209 4.47 -21.57 -3.31
N LYS A 210 5.47 -21.80 -2.45
CA LYS A 210 6.88 -22.04 -2.86
C LYS A 210 7.32 -23.50 -2.92
N MET A 211 6.44 -24.47 -2.69
CA MET A 211 6.81 -25.90 -2.79
C MET A 211 6.65 -26.39 -4.24
N PRO A 212 7.74 -26.69 -4.97
CA PRO A 212 7.63 -27.22 -6.32
C PRO A 212 7.07 -28.65 -6.27
N VAL A 213 5.90 -28.86 -6.89
CA VAL A 213 5.42 -30.19 -7.23
C VAL A 213 6.26 -30.68 -8.41
N LYS A 214 7.40 -31.34 -8.15
CA LYS A 214 8.11 -32.07 -9.21
C LYS A 214 7.24 -33.26 -9.64
N THR A 215 6.49 -33.10 -10.73
CA THR A 215 5.86 -34.18 -11.48
C THR A 215 6.85 -34.73 -12.49
N SER A 216 7.74 -35.62 -12.05
CA SER A 216 8.51 -36.44 -13.01
C SER A 216 9.07 -37.71 -12.36
N THR A 217 8.20 -38.66 -12.02
CA THR A 217 8.47 -40.11 -12.07
C THR A 217 7.17 -40.92 -11.92
N HIS A 218 6.95 -41.90 -12.79
CA HIS A 218 5.74 -42.74 -12.86
C HIS A 218 5.73 -43.90 -11.85
N SER A 219 6.06 -43.66 -10.58
CA SER A 219 6.01 -44.71 -9.55
C SER A 219 4.80 -44.55 -8.61
N ASN A 220 4.18 -45.66 -8.23
CA ASN A 220 3.09 -45.68 -7.23
C ASN A 220 3.54 -45.10 -5.86
N ILE A 221 4.85 -45.13 -5.60
CA ILE A 221 5.48 -44.59 -4.38
C ILE A 221 5.45 -43.06 -4.40
N ASP A 222 5.73 -42.44 -5.55
CA ASP A 222 5.68 -40.97 -5.68
C ASP A 222 4.25 -40.43 -5.54
N ALA A 223 3.26 -41.15 -6.07
CA ALA A 223 1.84 -40.81 -5.89
C ALA A 223 1.41 -40.92 -4.42
N PHE A 224 1.89 -41.93 -3.71
CA PHE A 224 1.66 -42.11 -2.27
C PHE A 224 2.25 -40.96 -1.44
N PHE A 225 3.52 -40.58 -1.69
CA PHE A 225 4.14 -39.46 -0.98
C PHE A 225 3.51 -38.11 -1.34
N GLN A 226 3.01 -37.93 -2.56
CA GLN A 226 2.22 -36.75 -2.93
C GLN A 226 0.90 -36.70 -2.17
N LEU A 227 0.17 -37.82 -2.07
CA LEU A 227 -1.08 -37.88 -1.32
C LEU A 227 -0.87 -37.62 0.18
N LEU A 228 0.19 -38.19 0.77
CA LEU A 228 0.56 -37.94 2.17
C LEU A 228 0.93 -36.48 2.40
N ARG A 229 1.63 -35.84 1.45
CA ARG A 229 1.98 -34.42 1.51
C ARG A 229 0.74 -33.53 1.48
N GLU A 230 -0.16 -33.76 0.54
CA GLU A 230 -1.41 -32.99 0.40
C GLU A 230 -2.33 -33.16 1.62
N LYS A 231 -2.54 -34.39 2.07
CA LYS A 231 -3.37 -34.68 3.24
C LYS A 231 -2.73 -34.18 4.54
N GLY A 232 -1.43 -34.36 4.69
CA GLY A 232 -0.66 -33.86 5.84
C GLY A 232 -0.68 -32.33 5.92
N TRP A 233 -0.56 -31.65 4.77
CA TRP A 233 -0.67 -30.19 4.71
C TRP A 233 -2.07 -29.70 5.05
N ARG A 234 -3.13 -30.33 4.51
CA ARG A 234 -4.52 -29.99 4.88
C ARG A 234 -4.79 -30.19 6.38
N LEU A 235 -4.26 -31.25 6.97
CA LEU A 235 -4.35 -31.47 8.41
C LEU A 235 -3.62 -30.35 9.17
N MET A 236 -2.43 -29.95 8.70
CA MET A 236 -1.70 -28.83 9.29
C MET A 236 -2.50 -27.53 9.23
N GLU A 237 -3.14 -27.22 8.10
CA GLU A 237 -4.00 -26.04 7.94
C GLU A 237 -5.21 -26.08 8.87
N MET A 238 -5.89 -27.23 8.95
CA MET A 238 -7.02 -27.41 9.87
C MET A 238 -6.64 -27.17 11.33
N LEU A 239 -5.41 -27.51 11.73
CA LEU A 239 -4.93 -27.34 13.10
C LEU A 239 -4.35 -25.93 13.36
N LEU A 240 -3.54 -25.41 12.43
CA LEU A 240 -2.79 -24.17 12.62
C LEU A 240 -3.58 -22.92 12.25
N ILE A 241 -4.52 -22.95 11.29
CA ILE A 241 -5.31 -21.76 10.93
C ILE A 241 -6.14 -21.27 12.13
N PRO A 242 -6.95 -22.11 12.83
CA PRO A 242 -7.71 -21.63 13.98
C PRO A 242 -6.82 -21.07 15.10
N VAL A 243 -5.68 -21.72 15.34
CA VAL A 243 -4.66 -21.26 16.29
C VAL A 243 -4.09 -19.91 15.89
N TYR A 244 -3.66 -19.76 14.64
CA TYR A 244 -3.15 -18.51 14.09
C TYR A 244 -4.19 -17.41 14.22
N ARG A 245 -5.46 -17.66 13.87
CA ARG A 245 -6.54 -16.67 14.00
C ARG A 245 -6.71 -16.18 15.44
N ILE A 246 -6.64 -17.08 16.42
CA ILE A 246 -6.73 -16.73 17.85
C ILE A 246 -5.52 -15.91 18.30
N ILE A 247 -4.30 -16.34 17.93
CA ILE A 247 -3.05 -15.65 18.27
C ILE A 247 -3.06 -14.24 17.66
N ASN A 248 -3.33 -14.14 16.36
CA ASN A 248 -3.30 -12.89 15.64
C ASN A 248 -4.31 -11.90 16.23
N LYS A 249 -5.57 -12.30 16.44
CA LYS A 249 -6.60 -11.41 17.02
C LYS A 249 -6.19 -10.82 18.38
N ARG A 250 -5.50 -11.61 19.20
CA ARG A 250 -4.97 -11.14 20.49
C ARG A 250 -3.74 -10.25 20.31
N TYR A 251 -2.88 -10.60 19.37
CA TYR A 251 -1.71 -9.80 19.00
C TYR A 251 -2.09 -8.43 18.45
N SER A 252 -3.04 -8.34 17.51
CA SER A 252 -3.54 -7.07 16.96
C SER A 252 -4.02 -6.12 18.06
N ARG A 253 -4.86 -6.62 18.99
CA ARG A 253 -5.32 -5.81 20.15
C ARG A 253 -4.18 -5.35 21.05
N LEU A 254 -3.18 -6.20 21.25
CA LEU A 254 -1.99 -5.84 22.01
C LEU A 254 -1.18 -4.76 21.28
N SER A 255 -1.02 -4.89 19.96
CA SER A 255 -0.32 -3.92 19.12
C SER A 255 -1.01 -2.55 19.19
N LEU A 256 -2.34 -2.51 19.06
CA LEU A 256 -3.12 -1.27 19.21
C LEU A 256 -2.87 -0.57 20.55
N GLU A 257 -2.83 -1.32 21.65
CA GLU A 257 -2.53 -0.71 22.95
C GLU A 257 -1.10 -0.18 23.02
N MET A 258 -0.13 -0.89 22.42
CA MET A 258 1.25 -0.42 22.37
C MET A 258 1.36 0.91 21.62
N GLU A 259 0.60 1.12 20.55
CA GLU A 259 0.52 2.39 19.83
C GLU A 259 -0.08 3.49 20.71
N TYR A 260 -1.19 3.22 21.42
CA TYR A 260 -1.80 4.20 22.33
C TYR A 260 -0.87 4.60 23.48
N GLN A 261 -0.08 3.66 24.01
CA GLN A 261 0.91 3.95 25.03
C GLN A 261 2.08 4.77 24.48
N ALA A 262 2.50 4.51 23.24
CA ALA A 262 3.52 5.30 22.58
C ALA A 262 3.03 6.74 22.32
N ASP A 263 1.76 6.91 21.92
CA ASP A 263 1.12 8.22 21.79
C ASP A 263 1.09 8.98 23.11
N LEU A 264 0.81 8.33 24.24
CA LEU A 264 0.87 8.98 25.56
C LEU A 264 2.26 9.52 25.89
N VAL A 265 3.33 8.78 25.53
CA VAL A 265 4.70 9.27 25.71
C VAL A 265 4.96 10.48 24.81
N SER A 266 4.55 10.43 23.55
CA SER A 266 4.63 11.55 22.62
C SER A 266 3.90 12.80 23.13
N LEU A 267 2.65 12.64 23.58
CA LEU A 267 1.85 13.70 24.20
C LEU A 267 2.55 14.30 25.41
N SER A 268 3.24 13.47 26.20
CA SER A 268 3.94 13.94 27.40
C SER A 268 5.24 14.71 27.13
N LEU A 269 5.82 14.58 25.92
CA LEU A 269 7.12 15.17 25.60
C LEU A 269 7.03 16.27 24.54
N ALA A 270 6.10 16.15 23.59
CA ALA A 270 5.93 17.07 22.48
C ALA A 270 4.57 17.79 22.48
N GLY A 271 3.55 17.26 23.16
CA GLY A 271 2.20 17.82 23.17
C GLY A 271 1.30 17.32 22.03
N SER A 272 -0.01 17.52 22.19
CA SER A 272 -1.07 17.09 21.29
C SER A 272 -1.01 17.75 19.93
N ARG A 273 -0.70 19.05 19.85
CA ARG A 273 -0.68 19.77 18.57
C ARG A 273 0.42 19.23 17.65
N ASN A 274 1.64 19.09 18.19
CA ASN A 274 2.76 18.51 17.45
C ASN A 274 2.48 17.08 17.00
N LEU A 275 1.85 16.23 17.82
CA LEU A 275 1.49 14.86 17.43
C LEU A 275 0.41 14.85 16.34
N ILE A 276 -0.66 15.64 16.48
CA ILE A 276 -1.75 15.71 15.49
C ILE A 276 -1.23 16.21 14.13
N HIS A 277 -0.45 17.29 14.14
CA HIS A 277 0.12 17.84 12.90
C HIS A 277 1.09 16.84 12.26
N ALA A 278 1.92 16.13 13.05
CA ALA A 278 2.81 15.11 12.52
C ALA A 278 2.03 13.98 11.83
N LEU A 279 0.97 13.45 12.46
CA LEU A 279 0.14 12.39 11.88
C LEU A 279 -0.48 12.83 10.53
N ARG A 280 -1.00 14.05 10.47
CA ARG A 280 -1.61 14.60 9.25
C ARG A 280 -0.58 14.83 8.14
N ARG A 281 0.55 15.47 8.47
CA ARG A 281 1.61 15.77 7.49
C ARG A 281 2.27 14.52 6.95
N LEU A 282 2.50 13.50 7.79
CA LEU A 282 3.02 12.21 7.32
C LEU A 282 2.04 11.48 6.42
N THR A 283 0.75 11.52 6.73
CA THR A 283 -0.29 10.97 5.86
C THR A 283 -0.30 11.69 4.52
N PHE A 284 -0.25 13.03 4.52
CA PHE A 284 -0.15 13.82 3.30
C PHE A 284 1.10 13.53 2.47
N ALA A 285 2.27 13.55 3.08
CA ALA A 285 3.53 13.27 2.40
C ALA A 285 3.59 11.82 1.87
N SER A 286 2.92 10.88 2.54
CA SER A 286 2.76 9.50 2.05
C SER A 286 1.91 9.43 0.79
N MET A 287 0.94 10.32 0.59
CA MET A 287 0.16 10.40 -0.66
C MET A 287 0.99 10.84 -1.86
N VAL A 288 2.03 11.65 -1.63
CA VAL A 288 2.93 12.18 -2.68
C VAL A 288 4.03 11.19 -3.07
N THR A 289 4.38 10.27 -2.17
CA THR A 289 5.49 9.32 -2.34
C THR A 289 5.37 8.40 -3.58
N PRO A 290 4.18 7.86 -3.94
CA PRO A 290 4.02 7.08 -5.17
C PRO A 290 4.35 7.88 -6.43
N THR A 291 3.97 9.15 -6.49
CA THR A 291 4.25 10.05 -7.62
C THR A 291 5.75 10.29 -7.77
N LEU A 292 6.45 10.58 -6.66
CA LEU A 292 7.91 10.68 -6.63
C LEU A 292 8.57 9.40 -7.14
N THR A 293 8.09 8.25 -6.67
CA THR A 293 8.63 6.93 -7.03
C THR A 293 8.45 6.62 -8.51
N LYS A 294 7.28 6.93 -9.09
CA LYS A 294 6.99 6.80 -10.51
C LYS A 294 7.93 7.69 -11.35
N GLN A 295 8.18 8.92 -10.90
CA GLN A 295 9.07 9.82 -11.63
C GLN A 295 10.53 9.38 -11.60
N ILE A 296 11.00 8.91 -10.44
CA ILE A 296 12.34 8.31 -10.30
C ILE A 296 12.47 7.10 -11.24
N GLU A 297 11.44 6.26 -11.32
CA GLU A 297 11.43 5.10 -12.20
C GLU A 297 11.47 5.48 -13.68
N LYS A 298 10.69 6.49 -14.10
CA LYS A 298 10.72 7.04 -15.46
C LYS A 298 12.11 7.55 -15.85
N LEU A 299 12.75 8.34 -14.98
CA LEU A 299 14.11 8.84 -15.23
C LEU A 299 15.12 7.69 -15.32
N HIS A 300 14.98 6.68 -14.46
CA HIS A 300 15.85 5.52 -14.49
C HIS A 300 15.64 4.65 -15.73
N GLN A 301 14.42 4.57 -16.27
CA GLN A 301 14.17 3.92 -17.57
C GLN A 301 14.84 4.67 -18.73
N GLN A 302 14.99 5.99 -18.61
CA GLN A 302 15.73 6.83 -19.56
C GLN A 302 17.26 6.78 -19.38
N GLY A 303 17.77 5.96 -18.46
CA GLY A 303 19.20 5.84 -18.19
C GLY A 303 19.78 7.03 -17.43
N ARG A 304 18.97 7.71 -16.59
CA ARG A 304 19.40 8.88 -15.82
C ARG A 304 18.97 8.78 -14.35
N GLN A 305 19.75 9.38 -13.45
CA GLN A 305 19.46 9.38 -12.01
C GLN A 305 19.34 10.80 -11.45
N LEU A 306 18.46 10.96 -10.45
CA LEU A 306 18.31 12.20 -9.70
C LEU A 306 19.48 12.41 -8.74
N GLN A 307 20.00 13.64 -8.68
CA GLN A 307 21.00 14.02 -7.68
C GLN A 307 20.42 14.03 -6.26
N ASN A 308 19.25 14.66 -6.08
CA ASN A 308 18.60 14.79 -4.78
C ASN A 308 17.09 14.61 -4.88
N MET A 309 16.56 13.48 -4.37
CA MET A 309 15.13 13.19 -4.41
C MET A 309 14.28 14.02 -3.42
N PHE A 310 14.87 14.51 -2.34
CA PHE A 310 14.13 15.20 -1.27
C PHE A 310 13.71 16.61 -1.69
N VAL A 311 14.48 17.25 -2.58
CA VAL A 311 14.06 18.50 -3.22
C VAL A 311 12.82 18.27 -4.08
N ILE A 312 12.79 17.20 -4.89
CA ILE A 312 11.60 16.85 -5.70
C ILE A 312 10.42 16.48 -4.80
N GLN A 313 10.65 15.76 -3.70
CA GLN A 313 9.62 15.46 -2.71
C GLN A 313 8.94 16.74 -2.18
N THR A 314 9.74 17.74 -1.82
CA THR A 314 9.26 19.04 -1.32
C THR A 314 8.43 19.76 -2.38
N LEU A 315 8.95 19.85 -3.61
CA LEU A 315 8.26 20.48 -4.74
C LEU A 315 6.91 19.81 -5.05
N LEU A 316 6.87 18.48 -5.03
CA LEU A 316 5.62 17.74 -5.26
C LEU A 316 4.62 17.95 -4.13
N ALA A 317 5.08 18.04 -2.87
CA ALA A 317 4.24 18.32 -1.72
C ALA A 317 3.67 19.75 -1.76
N GLU A 318 4.47 20.75 -2.12
CA GLU A 318 4.04 22.14 -2.30
C GLU A 318 3.04 22.27 -3.45
N SER A 319 3.33 21.65 -4.59
CA SER A 319 2.43 21.60 -5.75
C SER A 319 1.08 20.96 -5.39
N GLU A 320 1.08 19.84 -4.68
CA GLU A 320 -0.15 19.19 -4.24
C GLU A 320 -0.93 20.03 -3.21
N ALA A 321 -0.22 20.70 -2.30
CA ALA A 321 -0.83 21.59 -1.31
C ALA A 321 -1.51 22.80 -1.97
N GLN A 322 -0.86 23.43 -2.95
CA GLN A 322 -1.44 24.53 -3.74
C GLN A 322 -2.69 24.07 -4.49
N GLN A 323 -2.66 22.88 -5.10
CA GLN A 323 -3.82 22.31 -5.79
C GLN A 323 -5.01 22.03 -4.87
N LEU A 324 -4.76 21.72 -3.60
CA LEU A 324 -5.78 21.54 -2.58
C LEU A 324 -6.22 22.85 -1.90
N GLY A 325 -5.65 23.99 -2.28
CA GLY A 325 -5.90 25.28 -1.63
C GLY A 325 -5.39 25.32 -0.18
N LEU A 326 -4.45 24.46 0.18
CA LEU A 326 -3.85 24.44 1.52
C LEU A 326 -2.81 25.55 1.63
N SER A 327 -2.89 26.32 2.71
CA SER A 327 -1.86 27.28 3.06
C SER A 327 -0.55 26.58 3.43
N LEU A 328 0.57 27.16 3.01
CA LEU A 328 1.90 26.70 3.39
C LEU A 328 2.43 27.53 4.55
N GLU A 329 2.99 26.87 5.55
CA GLU A 329 3.71 27.52 6.64
C GLU A 329 5.12 26.93 6.74
N ALA A 330 6.13 27.79 6.59
CA ALA A 330 7.55 27.38 6.54
C ALA A 330 7.85 26.26 5.52
N GLY A 331 7.17 26.30 4.36
CA GLY A 331 7.32 25.29 3.30
C GLY A 331 6.57 23.97 3.53
N LEU A 332 5.78 23.86 4.59
CA LEU A 332 4.99 22.67 4.91
C LEU A 332 3.48 22.96 4.84
N PRO A 333 2.66 22.01 4.34
CA PRO A 333 1.21 22.18 4.28
C PRO A 333 0.59 22.25 5.69
N VAL A 334 -0.35 23.19 5.86
CA VAL A 334 -1.19 23.29 7.05
C VAL A 334 -2.47 22.50 6.81
N ILE A 335 -2.63 21.39 7.52
CA ILE A 335 -3.76 20.47 7.37
C ILE A 335 -4.66 20.65 8.60
N ALA A 336 -5.73 21.44 8.43
CA ALA A 336 -6.72 21.75 9.49
C ALA A 336 -7.54 20.51 9.92
N ASP A 337 -8.35 20.68 10.98
CA ASP A 337 -9.28 19.65 11.45
C ASP A 337 -10.27 19.22 10.36
N ALA A 338 -10.59 17.93 10.37
CA ALA A 338 -11.35 17.17 9.39
C ALA A 338 -12.54 17.94 8.78
N GLY A 339 -12.30 18.53 7.61
CA GLY A 339 -13.32 19.08 6.73
C GLY A 339 -12.97 18.94 5.24
N ALA A 340 -11.68 18.80 4.93
CA ALA A 340 -11.18 18.69 3.56
C ALA A 340 -10.68 17.29 3.17
N VAL A 341 -10.57 16.36 4.12
CA VAL A 341 -10.16 14.96 3.84
C VAL A 341 -11.41 14.12 3.68
N LEU A 342 -11.62 13.63 2.46
CA LEU A 342 -12.68 12.67 2.16
C LEU A 342 -12.40 11.35 2.87
N GLU A 343 -13.14 11.08 3.93
CA GLU A 343 -13.06 9.82 4.67
C GLU A 343 -14.09 8.81 4.19
N LYS A 344 -13.68 7.55 4.13
CA LYS A 344 -14.61 6.43 3.94
C LYS A 344 -15.46 6.27 5.20
N ARG A 345 -16.78 6.31 5.01
CA ARG A 345 -17.80 6.00 6.03
C ARG A 345 -17.71 4.54 6.45
N LEU A 346 -17.32 3.65 5.53
CA LEU A 346 -17.00 2.26 5.83
C LEU A 346 -15.60 2.15 6.44
N GLN A 347 -15.57 1.85 7.73
CA GLN A 347 -14.35 1.50 8.45
C GLN A 347 -14.37 0.01 8.71
N LEU A 348 -13.54 -0.73 7.97
CA LEU A 348 -13.36 -2.15 8.22
C LEU A 348 -12.76 -2.32 9.61
N GLN A 349 -13.42 -3.10 10.47
CA GLN A 349 -12.79 -3.50 11.72
C GLN A 349 -11.77 -4.58 11.36
N ASP A 350 -10.59 -4.13 10.98
CA ASP A 350 -9.52 -5.03 10.66
C ASP A 350 -9.09 -5.76 11.93
N VAL A 351 -9.51 -7.02 12.02
CA VAL A 351 -9.14 -7.94 13.10
C VAL A 351 -7.62 -8.17 13.11
N TRP A 352 -6.97 -7.84 12.00
CA TRP A 352 -5.57 -7.99 11.68
C TRP A 352 -4.80 -6.66 11.74
N ALA A 353 -5.47 -5.52 11.98
CA ALA A 353 -4.81 -4.22 12.07
C ALA A 353 -3.93 -4.17 13.31
N THR A 354 -2.64 -3.94 13.07
CA THR A 354 -1.63 -3.78 14.11
C THR A 354 -1.45 -2.32 14.52
N HIS A 355 -2.03 -1.39 13.76
CA HIS A 355 -2.02 0.06 14.04
C HIS A 355 -3.44 0.63 14.05
N PRO A 356 -3.75 1.58 14.96
CA PRO A 356 -5.04 2.26 15.00
C PRO A 356 -5.17 3.22 13.81
N THR A 357 -6.40 3.62 13.50
CA THR A 357 -6.63 4.63 12.45
C THR A 357 -6.06 5.98 12.89
N MET A 358 -5.67 6.81 11.92
CA MET A 358 -5.19 8.16 12.18
C MET A 358 -6.22 8.97 12.99
N GLU A 359 -7.50 8.89 12.61
CA GLU A 359 -8.61 9.60 13.24
C GLU A 359 -8.76 9.24 14.73
N GLU A 360 -8.67 7.95 15.07
CA GLU A 360 -8.72 7.48 16.46
C GLU A 360 -7.55 8.04 17.28
N ARG A 361 -6.35 8.13 16.69
CA ARG A 361 -5.17 8.71 17.37
C ARG A 361 -5.31 10.23 17.53
N VAL A 362 -5.75 10.94 16.50
CA VAL A 362 -5.97 12.38 16.51
C VAL A 362 -7.03 12.76 17.54
N SER A 363 -8.17 12.06 17.57
CA SER A 363 -9.23 12.28 18.55
C SER A 363 -8.73 12.09 19.99
N ARG A 364 -7.95 11.04 20.25
CA ARG A 364 -7.37 10.79 21.58
C ARG A 364 -6.29 11.81 21.95
N ALA A 365 -5.48 12.24 21.00
CA ALA A 365 -4.48 13.29 21.20
C ALA A 365 -5.15 14.64 21.52
N ALA A 366 -6.21 14.99 20.79
CA ALA A 366 -6.98 16.21 21.01
C ALA A 366 -7.61 16.24 22.42
N ALA A 367 -8.11 15.09 22.89
CA ALA A 367 -8.68 14.96 24.23
C ALA A 367 -7.68 15.17 25.38
N ALA A 368 -6.37 15.13 25.13
CA ALA A 368 -5.36 15.35 26.16
C ALA A 368 -5.16 16.83 26.52
N ASP A 369 -5.70 17.76 25.73
CA ASP A 369 -5.69 19.23 25.95
C ASP A 369 -4.32 19.82 26.37
N ASN A 370 -3.24 19.24 25.85
CA ASN A 370 -1.87 19.65 26.13
C ASN A 370 -1.17 20.05 24.83
N PHE A 371 -1.30 21.30 24.39
CA PHE A 371 -0.85 21.70 23.05
C PHE A 371 0.66 21.53 22.81
N GLY A 372 1.50 21.68 23.85
CA GLY A 372 2.96 21.73 23.70
C GLY A 372 3.47 23.03 23.07
N VAL A 373 4.79 23.15 22.98
CA VAL A 373 5.45 24.29 22.31
C VAL A 373 5.68 23.94 20.85
N GLU A 374 5.20 24.79 19.95
CA GLU A 374 5.42 24.64 18.51
C GLU A 374 6.81 25.14 18.13
N ASP A 375 7.57 24.32 17.41
CA ASP A 375 8.85 24.69 16.83
C ASP A 375 8.82 24.44 15.33
N LYS A 376 8.69 25.54 14.58
CA LYS A 376 8.49 25.54 13.13
C LYS A 376 9.80 25.40 12.34
N ARG A 377 10.95 25.32 13.02
CA ARG A 377 12.24 25.12 12.35
C ARG A 377 12.27 23.75 11.67
N SER A 378 13.07 23.62 10.60
CA SER A 378 13.25 22.34 9.94
C SER A 378 14.04 21.36 10.82
N PRO A 379 13.68 20.07 10.89
CA PRO A 379 14.48 19.04 11.56
C PRO A 379 15.87 18.86 10.96
N TRP A 380 16.08 19.29 9.69
CA TRP A 380 17.38 19.27 9.03
C TRP A 380 18.46 20.03 9.80
N ILE A 381 18.11 20.99 10.67
CA ILE A 381 19.08 21.69 11.53
C ILE A 381 19.82 20.75 12.49
N LEU A 382 19.28 19.56 12.80
CA LEU A 382 19.92 18.56 13.66
C LEU A 382 21.00 17.75 12.93
N PHE A 383 21.02 17.79 11.59
CA PHE A 383 21.89 16.98 10.75
C PHE A 383 23.03 17.83 10.18
N GLU A 384 24.27 17.44 10.43
CA GLU A 384 25.41 18.00 9.71
C GLU A 384 25.33 17.77 8.20
N ALA A 385 25.70 18.79 7.44
CA ALA A 385 25.72 18.81 5.97
C ALA A 385 24.48 18.18 5.29
N PRO A 386 23.26 18.72 5.53
CA PRO A 386 22.01 18.07 5.15
C PRO A 386 21.89 17.78 3.64
N VAL A 387 22.38 18.68 2.78
CA VAL A 387 22.34 18.50 1.31
C VAL A 387 23.20 17.30 0.88
N MET A 388 24.42 17.19 1.41
CA MET A 388 25.28 16.04 1.09
C MET A 388 24.68 14.72 1.58
N LEU A 389 24.04 14.74 2.75
CA LEU A 389 23.37 13.57 3.30
C LEU A 389 22.17 13.14 2.44
N GLN A 390 21.38 14.10 1.96
CA GLN A 390 20.25 13.87 1.04
C GLN A 390 20.71 13.24 -0.28
N GLU A 391 21.77 13.75 -0.89
CA GLU A 391 22.33 13.18 -2.13
C GLU A 391 22.87 11.76 -1.91
N LYS A 392 23.61 11.55 -0.80
CA LYS A 392 24.14 10.24 -0.44
C LYS A 392 23.01 9.23 -0.23
N MET A 393 21.92 9.65 0.43
CA MET A 393 20.75 8.82 0.63
C MET A 393 20.01 8.54 -0.68
N THR A 394 19.99 9.51 -1.61
CA THR A 394 19.41 9.31 -2.95
C THR A 394 20.13 8.19 -3.70
N ARG A 395 21.46 8.14 -3.63
CA ARG A 395 22.25 7.04 -4.20
C ARG A 395 22.00 5.71 -3.51
N CYS A 396 21.85 5.70 -2.18
CA CYS A 396 21.50 4.50 -1.43
C CYS A 396 20.14 3.93 -1.89
N PHE A 397 19.14 4.77 -2.10
CA PHE A 397 17.84 4.35 -2.63
C PHE A 397 17.96 3.66 -3.99
N TYR A 398 18.71 4.23 -4.95
CA TYR A 398 18.91 3.62 -6.25
C TYR A 398 19.61 2.26 -6.14
N ARG A 399 20.63 2.15 -5.29
CA ARG A 399 21.37 0.90 -5.08
C ARG A 399 20.52 -0.20 -4.45
N GLU A 400 19.65 0.16 -3.51
CA GLU A 400 18.74 -0.78 -2.85
C GLU A 400 17.62 -1.23 -3.79
N LYS A 401 17.04 -0.29 -4.56
CA LYS A 401 15.91 -0.56 -5.46
C LYS A 401 16.32 -1.22 -6.78
N TYR A 402 17.50 -0.90 -7.31
CA TYR A 402 17.99 -1.36 -8.62
C TYR A 402 19.42 -1.97 -8.52
N PRO A 403 19.61 -3.09 -7.79
CA PRO A 403 20.94 -3.61 -7.43
C PRO A 403 21.78 -4.14 -8.61
N CYS A 404 21.17 -4.39 -9.78
CA CYS A 404 21.82 -5.01 -10.94
C CYS A 404 22.11 -4.05 -12.09
N ARG A 405 21.97 -2.73 -11.89
CA ARG A 405 22.24 -1.71 -12.92
C ARG A 405 23.45 -0.85 -12.56
N PRO A 406 24.25 -0.43 -13.56
CA PRO A 406 25.38 0.48 -13.32
C PRO A 406 24.91 1.85 -12.83
N GLU A 407 25.80 2.58 -12.13
CA GLU A 407 25.53 3.97 -11.76
C GLU A 407 25.39 4.82 -13.04
N GLU A 408 24.22 5.45 -13.19
CA GLU A 408 23.86 6.27 -14.34
C GLU A 408 24.26 7.74 -14.10
N PRO A 409 24.39 8.56 -15.15
CA PRO A 409 24.71 9.98 -14.98
C PRO A 409 23.67 10.68 -14.11
N LEU A 410 24.16 11.42 -13.11
CA LEU A 410 23.35 12.28 -12.25
C LEU A 410 22.89 13.50 -13.02
N ILE A 411 21.62 13.84 -12.89
CA ILE A 411 21.07 15.09 -13.37
C ILE A 411 20.88 16.02 -12.17
N ALA A 412 21.30 17.28 -12.35
CA ALA A 412 21.03 18.35 -11.40
C ALA A 412 19.52 18.48 -11.15
N THR A 413 19.13 18.56 -9.88
CA THR A 413 17.72 18.53 -9.49
C THR A 413 16.96 19.75 -10.04
N GLU A 414 17.60 20.90 -10.13
CA GLU A 414 17.03 22.14 -10.66
C GLU A 414 16.61 21.99 -12.12
N ALA A 415 17.44 21.33 -12.94
CA ALA A 415 17.16 21.14 -14.36
C ALA A 415 15.92 20.27 -14.60
N ILE A 416 15.67 19.29 -13.73
CA ILE A 416 14.48 18.45 -13.84
C ILE A 416 13.28 19.10 -13.17
N SER A 417 13.47 19.84 -12.07
CA SER A 417 12.35 20.43 -11.29
C SER A 417 11.35 21.20 -12.15
N GLN A 418 11.83 22.06 -13.07
CA GLN A 418 10.98 22.79 -14.01
C GLN A 418 10.34 21.85 -15.05
N GLN A 419 11.11 20.90 -15.59
CA GLN A 419 10.59 19.89 -16.50
C GLN A 419 9.48 19.04 -15.83
N LEU A 420 9.61 18.69 -14.55
CA LEU A 420 8.61 17.91 -13.81
C LEU A 420 7.33 18.70 -13.61
N LEU A 421 7.44 19.98 -13.21
CA LEU A 421 6.29 20.87 -13.09
C LEU A 421 5.60 21.06 -14.45
N LEU A 422 6.38 21.19 -15.54
CA LEU A 422 5.87 21.31 -16.91
C LEU A 422 5.29 20.01 -17.48
N GLU A 423 5.82 18.84 -17.11
CA GLU A 423 5.26 17.53 -17.48
C GLU A 423 3.96 17.24 -16.72
N ARG A 424 3.83 17.78 -15.51
CA ARG A 424 2.61 17.68 -14.69
C ARG A 424 1.52 18.65 -15.14
N ALA A 425 1.89 19.84 -15.61
CA ALA A 425 0.94 20.85 -16.12
C ALA A 425 -0.07 20.34 -17.17
N PRO A 426 0.28 19.45 -18.13
CA PRO A 426 -0.71 18.79 -18.98
C PRO A 426 -1.59 17.84 -18.17
N GLU A 427 -1.06 16.96 -17.31
CA GLU A 427 -1.86 16.07 -16.44
C GLU A 427 -2.78 16.81 -15.46
N GLU A 428 -2.50 18.09 -15.17
CA GLU A 428 -3.25 18.93 -14.25
C GLU A 428 -4.47 19.56 -14.92
N LEU A 429 -5.66 19.16 -14.45
CA LEU A 429 -6.92 19.73 -14.92
C LEU A 429 -7.04 21.20 -14.48
N PRO A 430 -7.68 22.08 -15.28
CA PRO A 430 -7.80 23.49 -14.97
C PRO A 430 -8.35 23.76 -13.56
N VAL A 431 -7.68 24.64 -12.81
CA VAL A 431 -8.01 24.99 -11.40
C VAL A 431 -9.45 25.43 -11.22
N VAL A 432 -10.03 26.05 -12.26
CA VAL A 432 -11.42 26.51 -12.32
C VAL A 432 -12.45 25.40 -12.02
N PHE A 433 -12.10 24.14 -12.28
CA PHE A 433 -12.96 22.99 -11.97
C PHE A 433 -12.71 22.37 -10.60
N LYS A 434 -11.81 22.92 -9.77
CA LYS A 434 -11.55 22.51 -8.37
C LYS A 434 -11.45 20.97 -8.18
N ARG A 435 -10.73 20.29 -9.08
CA ARG A 435 -10.55 18.82 -9.12
C ARG A 435 -11.82 17.99 -9.34
N TYR A 436 -12.93 18.59 -9.72
CA TYR A 436 -14.22 17.92 -9.97
C TYR A 436 -14.09 16.72 -10.93
N TYR A 437 -13.19 16.79 -11.92
CA TYR A 437 -12.99 15.74 -12.93
C TYR A 437 -11.84 14.76 -12.61
N ASN A 438 -11.11 14.91 -11.50
CA ASN A 438 -9.90 14.13 -11.22
C ASN A 438 -10.19 12.65 -10.93
N VAL A 439 -11.25 12.35 -10.19
CA VAL A 439 -11.54 11.01 -9.65
C VAL A 439 -12.77 10.34 -10.27
N ARG A 440 -13.27 10.89 -11.38
CA ARG A 440 -14.52 10.44 -12.01
C ARG A 440 -14.39 10.27 -13.52
N MET A 441 -15.45 9.70 -14.09
CA MET A 441 -15.64 9.56 -15.53
C MET A 441 -16.42 10.75 -16.11
N PHE A 442 -16.13 11.08 -17.36
CA PHE A 442 -16.98 11.84 -18.26
C PHE A 442 -18.16 10.96 -18.63
N ASN A 443 -19.35 11.37 -18.23
CA ASN A 443 -20.57 10.65 -18.56
C ASN A 443 -21.08 11.06 -19.95
N LYS A 444 -21.87 10.20 -20.57
CA LYS A 444 -22.60 10.56 -21.78
C LYS A 444 -23.65 11.60 -21.41
N ALA A 445 -23.47 12.82 -21.89
CA ALA A 445 -24.48 13.86 -21.81
C ALA A 445 -25.00 14.16 -23.23
N SER A 446 -26.28 14.51 -23.33
CA SER A 446 -26.91 14.87 -24.59
C SER A 446 -26.43 16.25 -25.03
N ALA A 447 -25.94 16.37 -26.26
CA ALA A 447 -25.54 17.63 -26.87
C ALA A 447 -26.77 18.43 -27.35
N ARG A 448 -27.70 18.72 -26.43
CA ARG A 448 -28.86 19.59 -26.69
C ARG A 448 -28.70 20.85 -25.85
N ILE A 449 -28.83 22.01 -26.50
CA ILE A 449 -28.99 23.30 -25.83
C ILE A 449 -30.49 23.48 -25.61
N PRO A 450 -31.01 23.42 -24.37
CA PRO A 450 -32.39 23.78 -24.13
C PRO A 450 -32.57 25.27 -24.39
N MET A 451 -33.55 25.65 -25.22
CA MET A 451 -33.72 27.05 -25.66
C MET A 451 -34.24 27.99 -24.56
N ASP A 452 -34.80 27.47 -23.45
CA ASP A 452 -35.52 28.25 -22.42
C ASP A 452 -35.09 27.92 -20.96
N THR A 453 -33.85 27.49 -20.73
CA THR A 453 -33.35 27.27 -19.35
C THR A 453 -32.51 28.43 -18.86
N GLU A 454 -32.82 28.95 -17.67
CA GLU A 454 -31.82 29.64 -16.84
C GLU A 454 -30.65 28.69 -16.62
N TYR A 455 -29.46 29.10 -17.06
CA TYR A 455 -28.25 28.32 -16.83
C TYR A 455 -27.66 28.69 -15.48
N ASP A 456 -27.33 27.67 -14.68
CA ASP A 456 -26.59 27.86 -13.43
C ASP A 456 -25.21 28.47 -13.71
N SER A 457 -24.71 29.35 -12.82
CA SER A 457 -23.36 29.90 -12.94
C SER A 457 -22.29 28.82 -12.77
N LEU A 458 -21.09 29.10 -13.25
CA LEU A 458 -19.95 28.21 -13.09
C LEU A 458 -19.70 27.88 -11.60
N GLU A 459 -19.74 28.87 -10.71
CA GLU A 459 -19.52 28.66 -9.27
C GLU A 459 -20.61 27.79 -8.64
N LYS A 460 -21.84 27.84 -9.17
CA LYS A 460 -22.96 27.03 -8.69
C LYS A 460 -22.87 25.58 -9.16
N ILE A 461 -22.42 25.35 -10.39
CA ILE A 461 -22.20 23.99 -10.94
C ILE A 461 -21.00 23.32 -10.26
N TYR A 462 -19.88 24.04 -10.14
CA TYR A 462 -18.64 23.58 -9.51
C TYR A 462 -18.47 24.12 -8.08
N SER A 463 -19.56 24.11 -7.31
CA SER A 463 -19.55 24.48 -5.90
C SER A 463 -18.80 23.44 -5.06
N GLU A 464 -18.26 23.84 -3.91
CA GLU A 464 -17.58 22.93 -2.98
C GLU A 464 -18.50 21.79 -2.52
N GLU A 465 -19.78 22.08 -2.33
CA GLU A 465 -20.82 21.09 -2.00
C GLU A 465 -20.96 20.03 -3.09
N ASN A 466 -21.06 20.44 -4.37
CA ASN A 466 -21.20 19.51 -5.49
C ASN A 466 -19.95 18.64 -5.67
N ILE A 467 -18.76 19.22 -5.51
CA ILE A 467 -17.49 18.50 -5.59
C ILE A 467 -17.38 17.47 -4.47
N LEU A 468 -17.70 17.86 -3.23
CA LEU A 468 -17.71 16.95 -2.09
C LEU A 468 -18.69 15.79 -2.30
N ARG A 469 -19.89 16.08 -2.83
CA ARG A 469 -20.91 15.06 -3.13
C ARG A 469 -20.44 14.08 -4.21
N VAL A 470 -19.81 14.57 -5.28
CA VAL A 470 -19.22 13.71 -6.33
C VAL A 470 -18.13 12.82 -5.77
N ASN A 471 -17.23 13.36 -4.95
CA ASN A 471 -16.16 12.59 -4.35
C ASN A 471 -16.71 11.54 -3.36
N ASN A 472 -17.73 11.90 -2.56
CA ASN A 472 -18.40 10.97 -1.63
C ASN A 472 -19.05 9.80 -2.38
N ARG A 473 -19.59 10.04 -3.58
CA ARG A 473 -20.11 8.98 -4.45
C ARG A 473 -19.01 8.04 -4.95
N VAL A 474 -17.82 8.56 -5.27
CA VAL A 474 -16.67 7.72 -5.66
C VAL A 474 -16.29 6.81 -4.48
N LEU A 475 -16.18 7.37 -3.27
CA LEU A 475 -15.94 6.57 -2.06
C LEU A 475 -17.04 5.53 -1.85
N LEU A 476 -18.31 5.91 -1.97
CA LEU A 476 -19.45 4.98 -1.86
C LEU A 476 -19.32 3.78 -2.81
N GLY A 477 -18.82 3.98 -4.03
CA GLY A 477 -18.52 2.89 -4.95
C GLY A 477 -17.46 1.91 -4.41
N GLU A 478 -16.39 2.43 -3.81
CA GLU A 478 -15.35 1.62 -3.16
C GLU A 478 -15.85 0.90 -1.90
N GLU A 479 -16.74 1.54 -1.14
CA GLU A 479 -17.40 0.96 0.04
C GLU A 479 -18.29 -0.23 -0.36
N ILE A 480 -19.10 -0.08 -1.41
CA ILE A 480 -19.92 -1.15 -1.97
C ILE A 480 -19.04 -2.31 -2.45
N HIS A 481 -17.93 -2.02 -3.14
CA HIS A 481 -17.00 -3.05 -3.58
C HIS A 481 -16.42 -3.83 -2.39
N SER A 482 -16.04 -3.13 -1.32
CA SER A 482 -15.52 -3.73 -0.10
C SER A 482 -16.57 -4.60 0.60
N LEU A 483 -17.83 -4.16 0.68
CA LEU A 483 -18.93 -4.95 1.25
C LEU A 483 -19.24 -6.21 0.43
N ARG A 484 -19.19 -6.12 -0.91
CA ARG A 484 -19.33 -7.30 -1.78
C ARG A 484 -18.21 -8.30 -1.54
N ALA A 485 -16.97 -7.82 -1.37
CA ALA A 485 -15.84 -8.68 -1.04
C ALA A 485 -16.02 -9.39 0.32
N ILE A 486 -16.61 -8.72 1.33
CA ILE A 486 -16.96 -9.34 2.63
C ILE A 486 -18.06 -10.39 2.45
N ARG A 487 -19.12 -10.07 1.72
CA ARG A 487 -20.23 -10.98 1.40
C ARG A 487 -19.75 -12.25 0.70
N ASP A 488 -18.89 -12.09 -0.31
CA ASP A 488 -18.37 -13.18 -1.14
C ASP A 488 -17.28 -14.00 -0.42
N GLY A 489 -16.92 -13.62 0.81
CA GLY A 489 -15.85 -14.27 1.58
C GLY A 489 -14.44 -14.01 1.06
N ALA A 490 -14.28 -13.12 0.07
CA ALA A 490 -12.99 -12.69 -0.46
C ALA A 490 -12.23 -11.78 0.54
N LEU A 491 -12.95 -11.07 1.41
CA LEU A 491 -12.41 -10.21 2.46
C LEU A 491 -12.85 -10.71 3.85
N GLU A 492 -11.94 -11.31 4.62
CA GLU A 492 -12.23 -11.77 5.99
C GLU A 492 -12.34 -10.59 6.97
N SER A 493 -13.45 -10.49 7.70
CA SER A 493 -13.67 -9.47 8.73
C SER A 493 -14.46 -10.03 9.93
N ALA A 494 -14.17 -9.57 11.17
CA ALA A 494 -14.99 -9.91 12.34
C ALA A 494 -16.21 -8.98 12.53
N GLY A 495 -16.33 -7.96 11.67
CA GLY A 495 -17.34 -6.91 11.73
C GLY A 495 -16.83 -5.64 11.05
N PHE A 496 -17.70 -4.69 10.76
CA PHE A 496 -17.30 -3.42 10.16
C PHE A 496 -18.11 -2.29 10.79
N LYS A 497 -17.54 -1.10 10.83
CA LYS A 497 -18.27 0.11 11.22
C LYS A 497 -18.70 0.85 9.96
N TYR A 498 -19.94 1.34 9.96
CA TYR A 498 -20.44 2.25 8.95
C TYR A 498 -21.10 3.43 9.67
N ASN A 499 -20.63 4.66 9.41
CA ASN A 499 -21.04 5.87 10.15
C ASN A 499 -20.97 5.70 11.68
N GLY A 500 -19.89 5.09 12.18
CA GLY A 500 -19.69 4.84 13.62
C GLY A 500 -20.52 3.71 14.22
N LYS A 501 -21.52 3.18 13.52
CA LYS A 501 -22.32 2.03 13.97
C LYS A 501 -21.65 0.71 13.59
N LEU A 502 -21.64 -0.26 14.50
CA LEU A 502 -21.03 -1.57 14.29
C LEU A 502 -22.00 -2.56 13.61
N TYR A 503 -21.50 -3.28 12.62
CA TYR A 503 -22.20 -4.29 11.82
C TYR A 503 -21.41 -5.61 11.84
N GLN A 504 -22.11 -6.74 11.66
CA GLN A 504 -21.52 -8.08 11.50
C GLN A 504 -21.36 -8.43 10.01
N PRO A 505 -20.49 -9.38 9.63
CA PRO A 505 -20.32 -9.79 8.22
C PRO A 505 -21.62 -10.22 7.54
N LYS A 506 -22.54 -10.84 8.29
CA LYS A 506 -23.88 -11.23 7.80
C LYS A 506 -24.77 -10.02 7.44
N ASP A 507 -24.51 -8.85 8.01
CA ASP A 507 -25.26 -7.63 7.76
C ASP A 507 -24.73 -6.90 6.50
N ALA A 508 -23.64 -7.40 5.89
CA ALA A 508 -23.01 -6.79 4.71
C ALA A 508 -23.92 -6.79 3.49
N GLU A 509 -24.74 -7.83 3.30
CA GLU A 509 -25.67 -7.93 2.17
C GLU A 509 -26.73 -6.83 2.24
N GLN A 510 -27.44 -6.72 3.37
CA GLN A 510 -28.47 -5.71 3.56
C GLN A 510 -27.91 -4.28 3.46
N LEU A 511 -26.72 -4.03 4.02
CA LEU A 511 -26.09 -2.72 3.89
C LEU A 511 -25.64 -2.45 2.45
N CYS A 512 -25.11 -3.45 1.75
CA CYS A 512 -24.73 -3.33 0.35
C CYS A 512 -25.93 -2.96 -0.51
N ASP A 513 -27.10 -3.57 -0.31
CA ASP A 513 -28.33 -3.26 -1.06
C ASP A 513 -28.78 -1.82 -0.81
N THR A 514 -28.79 -1.39 0.45
CA THR A 514 -29.12 0.00 0.83
C THR A 514 -28.17 0.99 0.18
N LEU A 515 -26.87 0.69 0.18
CA LEU A 515 -25.85 1.55 -0.43
C LEU A 515 -25.88 1.55 -1.95
N MET A 516 -26.30 0.45 -2.59
CA MET A 516 -26.51 0.42 -4.03
C MET A 516 -27.68 1.32 -4.44
N GLU A 517 -28.76 1.39 -3.65
CA GLU A 517 -29.85 2.34 -3.88
C GLU A 517 -29.39 3.79 -3.71
N GLU A 518 -28.61 4.08 -2.67
CA GLU A 518 -27.99 5.40 -2.47
C GLU A 518 -27.09 5.74 -3.67
N PHE A 519 -26.21 4.81 -4.08
CA PHE A 519 -25.33 5.00 -5.22
C PHE A 519 -26.09 5.25 -6.52
N ALA A 520 -27.20 4.55 -6.77
CA ALA A 520 -28.04 4.78 -7.94
C ALA A 520 -28.67 6.18 -7.94
N LYS A 521 -29.13 6.67 -6.78
CA LYS A 521 -29.66 8.04 -6.63
C LYS A 521 -28.58 9.09 -6.87
N GLU A 522 -27.41 8.90 -6.28
CA GLU A 522 -26.26 9.80 -6.44
C GLU A 522 -25.72 9.81 -7.89
N MET A 523 -25.70 8.66 -8.55
CA MET A 523 -25.37 8.56 -9.97
C MET A 523 -26.37 9.31 -10.85
N LYS A 524 -27.67 9.18 -10.57
CA LYS A 524 -28.70 9.92 -11.32
C LYS A 524 -28.54 11.43 -11.15
N TRP A 525 -28.36 11.89 -9.91
CA TRP A 525 -28.09 13.30 -9.62
C TRP A 525 -26.84 13.82 -10.34
N GLN A 526 -25.74 13.05 -10.33
CA GLN A 526 -24.51 13.44 -11.03
C GLN A 526 -24.73 13.54 -12.55
N LEU A 527 -25.47 12.61 -13.15
CA LEU A 527 -25.81 12.66 -14.58
C LEU A 527 -26.63 13.91 -14.94
N GLU A 528 -27.56 14.31 -14.07
CA GLU A 528 -28.33 15.54 -14.24
C GLU A 528 -27.43 16.78 -14.12
N LEU A 529 -26.50 16.81 -13.16
CA LEU A 529 -25.52 17.88 -13.01
C LEU A 529 -24.57 17.96 -14.21
N ASP A 530 -24.12 16.83 -14.75
CA ASP A 530 -23.28 16.77 -15.95
C ASP A 530 -24.01 17.30 -17.18
N GLN A 531 -25.30 16.97 -17.30
CA GLN A 531 -26.14 17.48 -18.38
C GLN A 531 -26.27 19.01 -18.27
N LYS A 532 -26.46 19.55 -17.07
CA LYS A 532 -26.48 21.00 -16.83
C LYS A 532 -25.12 21.64 -17.17
N ALA A 533 -24.02 21.03 -16.73
CA ALA A 533 -22.67 21.49 -17.02
C ALA A 533 -22.41 21.55 -18.53
N LEU A 534 -22.68 20.47 -19.27
CA LEU A 534 -22.51 20.46 -20.73
C LEU A 534 -23.41 21.49 -21.41
N SER A 535 -24.67 21.63 -20.98
CA SER A 535 -25.60 22.60 -21.55
C SER A 535 -25.09 24.04 -21.36
N PHE A 536 -24.56 24.35 -20.17
CA PHE A 536 -23.91 25.63 -19.88
C PHE A 536 -22.67 25.86 -20.74
N HIS A 537 -21.79 24.87 -20.88
CA HIS A 537 -20.59 24.96 -21.73
C HIS A 537 -20.93 25.19 -23.21
N LEU A 538 -21.96 24.50 -23.71
CA LEU A 538 -22.46 24.70 -25.08
C LEU A 538 -23.12 26.07 -25.25
N HIS A 539 -23.80 26.59 -24.23
CA HIS A 539 -24.35 27.94 -24.24
C HIS A 539 -23.25 29.00 -24.28
N GLN A 540 -22.19 28.86 -23.49
CA GLN A 540 -21.02 29.75 -23.59
C GLN A 540 -20.38 29.68 -24.98
N ALA A 541 -20.23 28.48 -25.54
CA ALA A 541 -19.71 28.31 -26.89
C ALA A 541 -20.58 28.98 -27.97
N ALA A 542 -21.90 29.12 -27.71
CA ALA A 542 -22.83 29.76 -28.64
C ALA A 542 -22.52 31.26 -28.86
N ALA A 543 -21.93 31.94 -27.87
CA ALA A 543 -21.47 33.32 -28.03
C ALA A 543 -20.42 33.47 -29.14
N GLY A 544 -19.66 32.41 -29.43
CA GLY A 544 -18.67 32.38 -30.52
C GLY A 544 -19.15 31.73 -31.82
N GLY A 545 -20.47 31.47 -31.97
CA GLY A 545 -21.11 30.99 -33.19
C GLY A 545 -21.36 29.47 -33.26
N PRO A 546 -22.23 29.01 -34.19
CA PRO A 546 -22.71 27.63 -34.26
C PRO A 546 -21.61 26.58 -34.54
N ALA A 547 -20.54 26.98 -35.22
CA ALA A 547 -19.40 26.09 -35.49
C ALA A 547 -18.64 25.70 -34.20
N ARG A 548 -18.59 26.57 -33.19
CA ARG A 548 -17.95 26.28 -31.89
C ARG A 548 -18.78 25.33 -31.03
N ILE A 549 -20.11 25.46 -31.08
CA ILE A 549 -21.04 24.53 -30.41
C ILE A 549 -20.81 23.10 -30.92
N GLY A 550 -20.81 22.92 -32.25
CA GLY A 550 -20.59 21.61 -32.86
C GLY A 550 -19.22 21.03 -32.52
N ARG A 551 -18.17 21.87 -32.53
CA ARG A 551 -16.81 21.46 -32.14
C ARG A 551 -16.76 20.99 -30.68
N LEU A 552 -17.28 21.77 -29.74
CA LEU A 552 -17.23 21.44 -28.32
C LEU A 552 -18.01 20.15 -27.99
N ALA A 553 -19.17 19.95 -28.63
CA ALA A 553 -19.94 18.72 -28.51
C ALA A 553 -19.16 17.48 -28.99
N ILE A 554 -18.44 17.60 -30.11
CA ILE A 554 -17.58 16.53 -30.64
C ILE A 554 -16.42 16.24 -29.69
N ILE A 555 -15.77 17.29 -29.15
CA ILE A 555 -14.65 17.13 -28.21
C ILE A 555 -15.13 16.42 -26.92
N HIS A 556 -16.29 16.80 -26.38
CA HIS A 556 -16.90 16.12 -25.23
C HIS A 556 -17.19 14.64 -25.53
N SER A 557 -17.81 14.34 -26.69
CA SER A 557 -18.11 12.96 -27.09
C SER A 557 -16.85 12.10 -27.17
N ARG A 558 -15.78 12.65 -27.77
CA ARG A 558 -14.48 11.97 -27.87
C ARG A 558 -13.84 11.71 -26.52
N ALA A 559 -13.95 12.63 -25.57
CA ALA A 559 -13.46 12.43 -24.20
C ALA A 559 -14.21 11.28 -23.51
N HIS A 560 -15.54 11.25 -23.63
CA HIS A 560 -16.37 10.16 -23.11
C HIS A 560 -16.06 8.80 -23.77
N GLU A 561 -15.91 8.78 -25.10
CA GLU A 561 -15.59 7.58 -25.86
C GLU A 561 -14.23 6.99 -25.47
N ALA A 562 -13.21 7.84 -25.26
CA ALA A 562 -11.89 7.39 -24.82
C ALA A 562 -11.94 6.72 -23.42
N GLU A 563 -12.77 7.23 -22.51
CA GLU A 563 -12.97 6.62 -21.19
C GLU A 563 -13.70 5.28 -21.26
N LEU A 564 -14.80 5.21 -22.01
CA LEU A 564 -15.51 3.96 -22.24
C LEU A 564 -14.61 2.92 -22.88
N PHE A 565 -13.78 3.35 -23.85
CA PHE A 565 -12.84 2.47 -24.52
C PHE A 565 -11.87 1.83 -23.53
N LEU A 566 -11.22 2.62 -22.66
CA LEU A 566 -10.32 2.09 -21.63
C LEU A 566 -11.04 1.08 -20.72
N LEU A 567 -12.27 1.36 -20.29
CA LEU A 567 -13.02 0.49 -19.39
C LEU A 567 -13.41 -0.85 -20.02
N GLN A 568 -13.83 -0.82 -21.27
CA GLN A 568 -14.24 -2.01 -22.00
C GLN A 568 -13.04 -2.90 -22.36
N ASN A 569 -11.87 -2.29 -22.59
CA ASN A 569 -10.73 -2.97 -23.18
C ASN A 569 -9.57 -3.27 -22.20
N ARG A 570 -9.57 -2.72 -20.99
CA ARG A 570 -8.52 -2.97 -19.99
C ARG A 570 -8.47 -4.41 -19.45
N LYS A 571 -9.56 -5.18 -19.53
CA LYS A 571 -9.67 -6.49 -18.88
C LYS A 571 -8.64 -7.49 -19.40
N ALA A 572 -8.47 -7.59 -20.72
CA ALA A 572 -7.54 -8.54 -21.33
C ALA A 572 -6.07 -8.25 -20.94
N PRO A 573 -5.54 -7.02 -21.10
CA PRO A 573 -4.17 -6.72 -20.69
C PRO A 573 -3.96 -6.81 -19.17
N ASP A 574 -4.91 -6.34 -18.35
CA ASP A 574 -4.83 -6.49 -16.88
C ASP A 574 -4.74 -7.98 -16.49
N THR A 575 -5.52 -8.84 -17.14
CA THR A 575 -5.51 -10.30 -16.89
C THR A 575 -4.20 -10.93 -17.35
N PHE A 576 -3.70 -10.55 -18.53
CA PHE A 576 -2.41 -11.05 -19.05
C PHE A 576 -1.26 -10.68 -18.11
N ILE A 577 -1.21 -9.42 -17.68
CA ILE A 577 -0.21 -8.91 -16.73
C ILE A 577 -0.27 -9.69 -15.41
N ALA A 578 -1.47 -9.90 -14.86
CA ALA A 578 -1.64 -10.66 -13.63
C ALA A 578 -1.12 -12.10 -13.77
N TYR A 579 -1.43 -12.79 -14.87
CA TYR A 579 -0.91 -14.13 -15.12
C TYR A 579 0.60 -14.15 -15.35
N PHE A 580 1.15 -13.18 -16.07
CA PHE A 580 2.59 -13.06 -16.26
C PHE A 580 3.33 -12.85 -14.92
N LEU A 581 2.81 -11.98 -14.05
CA LEU A 581 3.41 -11.72 -12.73
C LEU A 581 3.37 -12.96 -11.83
N VAL A 582 2.28 -13.74 -11.88
CA VAL A 582 2.18 -15.04 -11.17
C VAL A 582 3.16 -16.07 -11.73
N LEU A 583 3.41 -16.07 -13.05
CA LEU A 583 4.44 -16.91 -13.66
C LEU A 583 5.85 -16.48 -13.23
N GLN A 584 6.11 -15.17 -13.20
CA GLN A 584 7.41 -14.60 -12.85
C GLN A 584 7.72 -14.75 -11.35
N SER A 585 6.71 -14.74 -10.46
CA SER A 585 6.89 -14.99 -9.03
C SER A 585 7.33 -16.43 -8.72
N GLY A 586 7.28 -17.33 -9.71
CA GLY A 586 7.63 -18.74 -9.55
C GLY A 586 6.55 -19.56 -8.84
N ASP A 587 5.33 -19.03 -8.70
CA ASP A 587 4.17 -19.76 -8.20
C ASP A 587 3.80 -20.83 -9.24
N GLY A 588 4.24 -22.07 -8.99
CA GLY A 588 4.20 -23.16 -9.95
C GLY A 588 2.79 -23.43 -10.48
N ILE A 589 2.53 -23.08 -11.73
CA ILE A 589 1.34 -23.55 -12.43
C ILE A 589 1.54 -25.05 -12.71
N HIS A 590 0.64 -25.89 -12.17
CA HIS A 590 0.65 -27.33 -12.42
C HIS A 590 0.73 -27.62 -13.93
N SER A 591 1.56 -28.59 -14.34
CA SER A 591 1.73 -28.99 -15.75
C SER A 591 0.43 -29.39 -16.45
N SER A 592 -0.58 -29.82 -15.70
CA SER A 592 -1.93 -30.11 -16.22
C SER A 592 -2.71 -28.87 -16.65
N ARG A 593 -2.40 -27.68 -16.11
CA ARG A 593 -3.00 -26.40 -16.50
C ARG A 593 -2.23 -25.68 -17.60
N LEU A 594 -1.02 -26.13 -17.96
CA LEU A 594 -0.21 -25.48 -18.99
C LEU A 594 -0.95 -25.38 -20.34
N PRO A 595 -1.56 -26.46 -20.88
CA PRO A 595 -2.27 -26.37 -22.15
C PRO A 595 -3.46 -25.41 -22.11
N SER A 596 -4.22 -25.38 -21.00
CA SER A 596 -5.33 -24.43 -20.83
C SER A 596 -4.85 -22.99 -20.71
N LEU A 597 -3.73 -22.76 -20.02
CA LEU A 597 -3.15 -21.44 -19.83
C LEU A 597 -2.54 -20.89 -21.13
N VAL A 598 -1.88 -21.73 -21.93
CA VAL A 598 -1.39 -21.35 -23.27
C VAL A 598 -2.55 -20.94 -24.16
N LYS A 599 -3.65 -21.71 -24.16
CA LYS A 599 -4.87 -21.35 -24.88
C LYS A 599 -5.45 -20.01 -24.40
N GLU A 600 -5.38 -19.76 -23.09
CA GLU A 600 -5.81 -18.51 -22.49
C GLU A 600 -4.90 -17.33 -22.87
N PHE A 601 -3.58 -17.50 -22.91
CA PHE A 601 -2.65 -16.48 -23.40
C PHE A 601 -2.86 -16.16 -24.88
N CYS A 602 -3.02 -17.17 -25.74
CA CYS A 602 -3.34 -16.96 -27.14
C CYS A 602 -4.66 -16.18 -27.31
N LYS A 603 -5.67 -16.52 -26.50
CA LYS A 603 -6.95 -15.79 -26.51
C LYS A 603 -6.77 -14.34 -26.05
N LEU A 604 -6.12 -14.12 -24.90
CA LEU A 604 -5.86 -12.79 -24.36
C LEU A 604 -5.06 -11.93 -25.35
N GLN A 605 -4.06 -12.51 -26.02
CA GLN A 605 -3.31 -11.83 -27.06
C GLN A 605 -4.20 -11.44 -28.24
N THR A 606 -5.07 -12.34 -28.71
CA THR A 606 -6.00 -12.06 -29.82
C THR A 606 -6.98 -10.96 -29.44
N ASP A 607 -7.54 -11.04 -28.23
CA ASP A 607 -8.44 -10.02 -27.68
C ASP A 607 -7.73 -8.66 -27.58
N MET A 608 -6.47 -8.63 -27.10
CA MET A 608 -5.65 -7.42 -27.06
C MET A 608 -5.37 -6.84 -28.45
N LEU A 609 -4.90 -7.65 -29.41
CA LEU A 609 -4.62 -7.18 -30.77
C LEU A 609 -5.86 -6.63 -31.46
N SER A 610 -7.02 -7.29 -31.33
CA SER A 610 -8.28 -6.78 -31.89
C SER A 610 -8.67 -5.41 -31.30
N SER A 611 -8.46 -5.25 -29.99
CA SER A 611 -8.69 -4.02 -29.27
C SER A 611 -7.72 -2.92 -29.70
N VAL A 612 -6.43 -3.22 -29.83
CA VAL A 612 -5.39 -2.28 -30.27
C VAL A 612 -5.69 -1.76 -31.68
N HIS A 613 -6.14 -2.61 -32.60
CA HIS A 613 -6.56 -2.17 -33.93
C HIS A 613 -7.71 -1.18 -33.88
N ALA A 614 -8.74 -1.47 -33.08
CA ALA A 614 -9.87 -0.58 -32.88
C ALA A 614 -9.42 0.76 -32.27
N PHE A 615 -8.47 0.72 -31.33
CA PHE A 615 -7.86 1.91 -30.73
C PHE A 615 -7.12 2.76 -31.77
N ILE A 616 -6.25 2.16 -32.57
CA ILE A 616 -5.48 2.87 -33.61
C ILE A 616 -6.42 3.48 -34.65
N ALA A 617 -7.44 2.75 -35.09
CA ALA A 617 -8.42 3.24 -36.06
C ALA A 617 -9.26 4.40 -35.52
N ALA A 618 -9.66 4.35 -34.25
CA ALA A 618 -10.50 5.37 -33.63
C ALA A 618 -9.77 6.68 -33.27
N GLN A 619 -8.44 6.67 -33.18
CA GLN A 619 -7.65 7.77 -32.60
C GLN A 619 -6.56 8.32 -33.54
N GLN A 620 -6.72 8.19 -34.85
CA GLN A 620 -5.73 8.64 -35.86
C GLN A 620 -5.37 10.13 -35.79
N ASP A 621 -6.25 10.97 -35.26
CA ASP A 621 -6.08 12.42 -35.13
C ASP A 621 -5.14 12.86 -33.99
N VAL A 622 -4.82 11.96 -33.04
CA VAL A 622 -3.91 12.24 -31.91
C VAL A 622 -2.67 11.35 -31.93
N LEU A 623 -2.75 10.19 -32.60
CA LEU A 623 -1.64 9.22 -32.72
C LEU A 623 -0.44 9.70 -33.55
N THR A 624 -0.45 10.93 -34.07
CA THR A 624 0.71 11.54 -34.75
C THR A 624 1.95 11.63 -33.86
N SER A 625 1.79 11.58 -32.53
CA SER A 625 2.89 11.67 -31.55
C SER A 625 3.47 10.33 -31.07
N SER A 626 2.95 9.16 -31.47
CA SER A 626 3.50 7.86 -31.05
C SER A 626 3.77 6.88 -32.21
N HIS A 627 4.49 7.36 -33.22
CA HIS A 627 4.99 6.54 -34.35
C HIS A 627 5.64 5.24 -33.88
N GLU A 628 6.32 5.28 -32.72
CA GLU A 628 6.93 4.12 -32.08
C GLU A 628 5.92 3.04 -31.65
N PHE A 629 4.78 3.42 -31.06
CA PHE A 629 3.76 2.46 -30.61
C PHE A 629 3.12 1.72 -31.79
N VAL A 630 2.80 2.44 -32.88
CA VAL A 630 2.23 1.83 -34.09
C VAL A 630 3.24 0.86 -34.74
N MET A 631 4.54 1.19 -34.74
CA MET A 631 5.57 0.27 -35.21
C MET A 631 5.72 -0.97 -34.32
N VAL A 632 5.62 -0.81 -33.00
CA VAL A 632 5.68 -1.94 -32.05
C VAL A 632 4.49 -2.88 -32.24
N VAL A 633 3.29 -2.35 -32.45
CA VAL A 633 2.09 -3.15 -32.74
C VAL A 633 2.22 -3.94 -34.04
N ARG A 634 2.74 -3.33 -35.12
CA ARG A 634 3.01 -4.05 -36.38
C ARG A 634 3.99 -5.21 -36.18
N LYS A 635 5.06 -5.00 -35.42
CA LYS A 635 6.00 -6.07 -35.06
C LYS A 635 5.34 -7.15 -34.21
N TRP A 636 4.40 -6.78 -33.33
CA TRP A 636 3.64 -7.71 -32.50
C TRP A 636 2.74 -8.61 -33.35
N GLU A 637 2.17 -8.11 -34.44
CA GLU A 637 1.34 -8.88 -35.40
C GLU A 637 2.15 -9.86 -36.26
N GLU A 638 3.34 -9.45 -36.70
CA GLU A 638 4.20 -10.27 -37.57
C GLU A 638 4.77 -11.51 -36.84
N GLN A 639 4.86 -11.45 -35.51
CA GLN A 639 5.39 -12.54 -34.69
C GLN A 639 4.31 -13.58 -34.34
N LYS A 640 4.57 -14.85 -34.66
CA LYS A 640 3.77 -15.98 -34.20
C LYS A 640 4.28 -16.47 -32.85
N TYR A 641 3.43 -16.36 -31.83
CA TYR A 641 3.73 -16.83 -30.48
C TYR A 641 3.15 -18.22 -30.28
N THR A 642 3.99 -19.13 -29.79
CA THR A 642 3.59 -20.49 -29.41
C THR A 642 3.47 -20.63 -27.89
N PHE A 643 4.07 -19.69 -27.15
CA PHE A 643 4.15 -19.58 -25.69
C PHE A 643 4.67 -20.84 -24.97
N MET A 644 5.24 -21.81 -25.71
CA MET A 644 5.79 -23.05 -25.18
C MET A 644 7.22 -23.28 -25.64
N ASP A 645 8.04 -23.86 -24.75
CA ASP A 645 9.34 -24.40 -25.09
C ASP A 645 9.57 -25.71 -24.30
N GLY A 646 9.86 -26.82 -24.98
CA GLY A 646 10.34 -28.07 -24.36
C GLY A 646 9.51 -28.64 -23.20
N GLY A 647 8.20 -28.41 -23.14
CA GLY A 647 7.31 -28.87 -22.04
C GLY A 647 7.06 -27.84 -20.92
N GLY A 648 7.57 -26.61 -21.06
CA GLY A 648 7.32 -25.46 -20.20
C GLY A 648 6.82 -24.23 -20.99
N TYR A 649 6.62 -23.09 -20.30
CA TYR A 649 6.24 -21.82 -20.92
C TYR A 649 7.46 -21.05 -21.44
N ASN A 650 7.35 -20.45 -22.63
CA ASN A 650 8.44 -19.70 -23.24
C ASN A 650 8.48 -18.25 -22.73
N LEU A 651 9.32 -17.99 -21.73
CA LEU A 651 9.50 -16.63 -21.17
C LEU A 651 10.00 -15.62 -22.20
N LYS A 652 10.78 -16.04 -23.21
CA LYS A 652 11.27 -15.13 -24.25
C LYS A 652 10.14 -14.60 -25.15
N GLU A 653 9.05 -15.36 -25.25
CA GLU A 653 7.83 -14.97 -25.98
C GLU A 653 6.83 -14.22 -25.09
N LEU A 654 6.77 -14.55 -23.79
CA LEU A 654 5.86 -13.89 -22.84
C LEU A 654 6.29 -12.47 -22.47
N ILE A 655 7.59 -12.21 -22.33
CA ILE A 655 8.12 -10.89 -21.93
C ILE A 655 7.71 -9.79 -22.93
N PRO A 656 7.91 -9.94 -24.26
CA PRO A 656 7.50 -8.91 -25.22
C PRO A 656 5.98 -8.66 -25.20
N VAL A 657 5.16 -9.69 -25.03
CA VAL A 657 3.70 -9.55 -24.97
C VAL A 657 3.28 -8.83 -23.69
N TYR A 658 3.96 -9.09 -22.57
CA TYR A 658 3.77 -8.35 -21.32
C TYR A 658 4.12 -6.87 -21.48
N GLU A 659 5.28 -6.55 -22.06
CA GLU A 659 5.72 -5.17 -22.32
C GLU A 659 4.71 -4.45 -23.22
N ASN A 660 4.23 -5.11 -24.27
CA ASN A 660 3.20 -4.57 -25.16
C ASN A 660 1.86 -4.35 -24.45
N ALA A 661 1.44 -5.26 -23.56
CA ALA A 661 0.22 -5.12 -22.78
C ALA A 661 0.29 -3.93 -21.80
N VAL A 662 1.43 -3.76 -21.12
CA VAL A 662 1.69 -2.60 -20.24
C VAL A 662 1.67 -1.32 -21.07
N ARG A 663 2.40 -1.28 -22.18
CA ARG A 663 2.47 -0.11 -23.05
C ARG A 663 1.10 0.24 -23.64
N TYR A 664 0.30 -0.76 -24.02
CA TYR A 664 -1.06 -0.53 -24.51
C TYR A 664 -1.97 0.12 -23.45
N LEU A 665 -1.91 -0.37 -22.21
CA LEU A 665 -2.63 0.24 -21.09
C LEU A 665 -2.19 1.69 -20.83
N GLU A 666 -0.89 1.96 -20.91
CA GLU A 666 -0.35 3.32 -20.80
C GLU A 666 -0.89 4.22 -21.91
N CYS A 667 -0.80 3.81 -23.17
CA CYS A 667 -1.32 4.57 -24.32
C CYS A 667 -2.82 4.88 -24.18
N MET A 668 -3.64 3.90 -23.75
CA MET A 668 -5.06 4.15 -23.50
C MET A 668 -5.29 5.16 -22.37
N ARG A 669 -4.49 5.11 -21.29
CA ARG A 669 -4.58 6.06 -20.18
C ARG A 669 -4.14 7.47 -20.59
N GLU A 670 -3.02 7.59 -21.31
CA GLU A 670 -2.52 8.86 -21.85
C GLU A 670 -3.57 9.50 -22.76
N MET A 671 -4.14 8.74 -23.69
CA MET A 671 -5.21 9.21 -24.57
C MET A 671 -6.45 9.66 -23.81
N LYS A 672 -6.86 8.90 -22.79
CA LYS A 672 -7.98 9.28 -21.91
C LYS A 672 -7.74 10.65 -21.28
N GLU A 673 -6.55 10.88 -20.72
CA GLU A 673 -6.22 12.16 -20.08
C GLU A 673 -6.07 13.30 -21.09
N LEU A 674 -5.43 13.08 -22.25
CA LEU A 674 -5.29 14.09 -23.31
C LEU A 674 -6.65 14.58 -23.83
N ARG A 675 -7.59 13.67 -24.11
CA ARG A 675 -8.93 14.05 -24.58
C ARG A 675 -9.71 14.83 -23.53
N ARG A 676 -9.58 14.42 -22.27
CA ARG A 676 -10.15 15.11 -21.11
C ARG A 676 -9.58 16.53 -20.98
N GLN A 677 -8.27 16.68 -21.05
CA GLN A 677 -7.59 17.98 -20.97
C GLN A 677 -8.03 18.91 -22.08
N HIS A 678 -8.06 18.41 -23.33
CA HIS A 678 -8.49 19.21 -24.48
C HIS A 678 -9.90 19.78 -24.29
N TYR A 679 -10.85 18.97 -23.82
CA TYR A 679 -12.20 19.46 -23.51
C TYR A 679 -12.20 20.56 -22.44
N LEU A 680 -11.48 20.35 -21.34
CA LEU A 680 -11.48 21.27 -20.20
C LEU A 680 -10.72 22.57 -20.50
N GLN A 681 -9.66 22.51 -21.31
CA GLN A 681 -8.93 23.69 -21.79
C GLN A 681 -9.80 24.53 -22.73
N GLU A 682 -10.54 23.90 -23.65
CA GLU A 682 -11.49 24.62 -24.53
C GLU A 682 -12.57 25.33 -23.72
N ILE A 683 -13.12 24.70 -22.68
CA ILE A 683 -14.07 25.38 -21.78
C ILE A 683 -13.42 26.56 -21.06
N THR A 684 -12.21 26.37 -20.54
CA THR A 684 -11.50 27.42 -19.80
C THR A 684 -11.21 28.62 -20.71
N ALA A 685 -10.88 28.37 -21.98
CA ALA A 685 -10.67 29.40 -22.99
C ALA A 685 -11.95 30.14 -23.39
N LEU A 686 -13.14 29.56 -23.18
CA LEU A 686 -14.42 30.24 -23.39
C LEU A 686 -14.80 31.20 -22.26
N GLN A 687 -14.10 31.13 -21.12
CA GLN A 687 -14.35 31.96 -19.93
C GLN A 687 -13.41 33.17 -19.81
N GLN A 688 -12.35 33.19 -20.64
CA GLN A 688 -11.43 34.32 -20.79
C GLN A 688 -11.90 35.20 -21.94
#